data_AF-A7UWH1-F1
#
_entry.id   AF-A7UWH1-F1
#
_cell.length_a   1.000
_cell.length_b   1.000
_cell.length_c   1.000
_cell.angle_alpha   90.00
_cell.angle_beta   90.00
_cell.angle_gamma   90.00
#
_symmetry.space_group_name_H-M   'P 1'
#
loop_
_entity.id
_entity.type
_entity.pdbx_description
1 polymer ?
#
loop_
_entity_poly.entity_id
_entity_poly.type
_entity_poly.pdbx_seq_one_letter_code
_entity_poly.pdbx_strand_id
1 'polypeptide(L)'
;MPNTLSKPNGTSSSTSSNNPDDKGKKQVELQPSFTPTLLERLGITSFHLLNKLIPWYKLPGFIGAFNLAFLRIELRQYNLHDAYATSQAQGSSITDPLPNKCYLGARNSDGKFNDLKQPRMGCTGMRFGRNFPREACAKPSEEELMTPNPRMISERFMARKEGKFIPATTLNLLAAAWIQFQTHDWFFHEQDPNEKLNVPLSEDDKWLDQHMQLYATKPDEALDPSDVKCPGYKNLNTHWWDGSQIYGSSESATQTLRNRHPDGKLSLDSRGREQFLPRDQDGNVLTGFNDNWWVGMEILHTLFALEHNAICDALRKEYPDWSGDQIFDKARLVNCALMAKIHTVEWTPAILAHPALQIGMAANWWGIVGEKLTKIAGRLSKTSEIISGIPGSGAEQDGTPYSLTEEFVSVYRMHSLMPETIAFFSAVDGHHATTIPVVDTTFTKSQSPFDDGLSFADVFYSFGINYPGAITNNNYPNFLRNLRTPDGQVRDLGTVDILRDRERGVPRYCEFRRMLRLSVPKTFEELTGGNKVLAKELAEAYNNDISLVDALVGSHSEPVIPGFGFSETAFRIFILMASRRLKSDRFIAGEWNEEMYTKVGFKWVQNSGMKDVLGRHFPELRETLKASKNVFAPWEMQAKSKEYKGVETNA
;
A
#
# COMPACT_ATOMS: atom_id res chain seq x y z
N MET A 1 26.64 -40.16 41.60
CA MET A 1 25.76 -39.79 42.72
C MET A 1 26.63 -39.23 43.85
N PRO A 2 26.20 -38.26 44.67
CA PRO A 2 24.90 -37.56 44.75
C PRO A 2 25.00 -36.06 44.36
N ASN A 3 24.01 -35.46 43.70
CA ASN A 3 22.77 -34.83 44.21
C ASN A 3 22.96 -33.67 45.20
N THR A 4 22.46 -32.48 44.81
CA THR A 4 21.94 -31.29 45.56
C THR A 4 22.28 -30.01 44.75
N LEU A 5 21.43 -29.01 44.50
CA LEU A 5 20.14 -28.55 45.01
C LEU A 5 19.45 -27.71 43.92
N SER A 6 18.17 -27.97 43.67
CA SER A 6 17.27 -27.05 42.97
C SER A 6 16.56 -26.14 43.98
N LYS A 7 16.40 -24.85 43.64
CA LYS A 7 15.44 -23.93 44.27
C LYS A 7 14.50 -23.37 43.20
N PRO A 8 13.20 -23.16 43.51
CA PRO A 8 12.19 -22.80 42.53
C PRO A 8 12.05 -21.28 42.41
N ASN A 9 11.85 -20.76 41.19
CA ASN A 9 11.30 -19.44 40.98
C ASN A 9 9.88 -19.60 40.41
N GLY A 10 8.90 -19.24 41.22
CA GLY A 10 7.51 -19.12 40.79
C GLY A 10 7.35 -17.96 39.82
N THR A 11 6.70 -18.23 38.69
CA THR A 11 6.15 -17.23 37.78
C THR A 11 4.65 -17.16 38.02
N SER A 12 4.19 -15.93 38.28
CA SER A 12 2.79 -15.58 38.48
C SER A 12 1.98 -15.82 37.19
N SER A 13 0.89 -16.55 37.34
CA SER A 13 -0.08 -16.89 36.30
C SER A 13 -0.71 -15.64 35.66
N SER A 14 -0.66 -15.60 34.33
CA SER A 14 -1.56 -14.78 33.52
C SER A 14 -2.96 -15.40 33.54
N THR A 15 -3.97 -14.55 33.69
CA THR A 15 -5.38 -14.92 33.70
C THR A 15 -5.82 -15.39 32.31
N SER A 16 -6.08 -16.69 32.19
CA SER A 16 -6.68 -17.30 31.00
C SER A 16 -8.15 -16.90 30.88
N SER A 17 -8.52 -16.29 29.75
CA SER A 17 -9.92 -16.17 29.36
C SER A 17 -10.35 -17.48 28.70
N ASN A 18 -11.11 -18.31 29.42
CA ASN A 18 -11.63 -19.58 28.91
C ASN A 18 -12.73 -19.31 27.85
N ASN A 19 -12.38 -19.49 26.57
CA ASN A 19 -13.36 -19.70 25.50
C ASN A 19 -13.52 -21.22 25.29
N PRO A 20 -14.73 -21.79 25.21
CA PRO A 20 -14.94 -23.24 25.13
C PRO A 20 -14.33 -23.92 23.88
N ASP A 21 -14.08 -23.16 22.81
CA ASP A 21 -13.57 -23.66 21.52
C ASP A 21 -12.04 -23.68 21.40
N ASP A 22 -11.28 -23.22 22.40
CA ASP A 22 -9.80 -23.21 22.37
C ASP A 22 -9.19 -24.54 22.86
N LYS A 23 -10.02 -25.58 23.08
CA LYS A 23 -9.61 -26.89 23.59
C LYS A 23 -9.00 -27.77 22.48
N GLY A 24 -7.90 -27.34 21.88
CA GLY A 24 -7.13 -28.23 21.01
C GLY A 24 -6.07 -27.59 20.12
N LYS A 25 -6.15 -26.28 19.84
CA LYS A 25 -5.12 -25.58 19.07
C LYS A 25 -4.06 -25.06 20.03
N LYS A 26 -2.84 -25.58 19.92
CA LYS A 26 -1.67 -25.04 20.62
C LYS A 26 -1.50 -23.59 20.14
N GLN A 27 -1.62 -22.60 21.03
CA GLN A 27 -1.39 -21.20 20.66
C GLN A 27 0.00 -21.06 20.05
N VAL A 28 0.10 -20.40 18.90
CA VAL A 28 1.37 -20.18 18.20
C VAL A 28 2.21 -19.20 19.02
N GLU A 29 3.37 -19.64 19.47
CA GLU A 29 4.28 -18.81 20.25
C GLU A 29 5.08 -17.88 19.33
N LEU A 30 4.95 -16.57 19.54
CA LEU A 30 5.67 -15.57 18.75
C LEU A 30 7.11 -15.44 19.25
N GLN A 31 8.07 -15.79 18.40
CA GLN A 31 9.48 -15.60 18.68
C GLN A 31 9.93 -14.17 18.32
N PRO A 32 10.74 -13.49 19.16
CA PRO A 32 11.22 -12.16 18.88
C PRO A 32 12.36 -12.16 17.84
N SER A 33 12.32 -11.26 16.86
CA SER A 33 13.38 -11.04 15.86
C SER A 33 14.58 -10.26 16.42
N PHE A 34 14.35 -9.41 17.43
CA PHE A 34 15.39 -8.71 18.17
C PHE A 34 14.94 -8.42 19.61
N THR A 35 15.82 -7.83 20.41
CA THR A 35 15.50 -7.43 21.79
C THR A 35 15.48 -5.90 21.91
N PRO A 36 14.31 -5.26 22.15
CA PRO A 36 14.23 -3.83 22.43
C PRO A 36 15.02 -3.46 23.68
N THR A 37 15.47 -2.20 23.77
CA THR A 37 16.17 -1.66 24.94
C THR A 37 15.28 -1.68 26.19
N LEU A 38 15.88 -1.55 27.37
CA LEU A 38 15.12 -1.51 28.63
C LEU A 38 14.07 -0.39 28.63
N LEU A 39 14.42 0.79 28.14
CA LEU A 39 13.50 1.94 28.06
C LEU A 39 12.32 1.65 27.13
N GLU A 40 12.57 1.01 25.99
CA GLU A 40 11.52 0.63 25.05
C GLU A 40 10.57 -0.41 25.64
N ARG A 41 11.10 -1.43 26.32
CA ARG A 41 10.27 -2.43 26.99
C ARG A 41 9.40 -1.81 28.09
N LEU A 42 9.96 -0.88 28.88
CA LEU A 42 9.20 -0.12 29.88
C LEU A 42 8.10 0.73 29.22
N GLY A 43 8.39 1.39 28.09
CA GLY A 43 7.42 2.16 27.33
C GLY A 43 6.28 1.30 26.78
N ILE A 44 6.61 0.16 26.14
CA ILE A 44 5.63 -0.82 25.65
C ILE A 44 4.72 -1.28 26.79
N THR A 45 5.30 -1.70 27.92
CA THR A 45 4.55 -2.18 29.09
C THR A 45 3.65 -1.08 29.66
N SER A 46 4.15 0.15 29.76
CA SER A 46 3.40 1.29 30.29
C SER A 46 2.19 1.61 29.41
N PHE A 47 2.36 1.62 28.09
CA PHE A 47 1.27 1.87 27.16
C PHE A 47 0.29 0.70 27.07
N HIS A 48 0.73 -0.55 27.23
CA HIS A 48 -0.18 -1.69 27.38
C HIS A 48 -1.09 -1.52 28.60
N LEU A 49 -0.53 -1.14 29.75
CA LEU A 49 -1.30 -0.90 30.97
C LEU A 49 -2.27 0.27 30.80
N LEU A 50 -1.83 1.37 30.19
CA LEU A 50 -2.69 2.52 29.90
C LEU A 50 -3.84 2.15 28.94
N ASN A 51 -3.54 1.39 27.89
CA ASN A 51 -4.49 1.01 26.85
C ASN A 51 -5.59 0.05 27.35
N LYS A 52 -5.42 -0.59 28.51
CA LYS A 52 -6.50 -1.35 29.19
C LYS A 52 -7.62 -0.43 29.70
N LEU A 53 -7.32 0.84 29.97
CA LEU A 53 -8.26 1.81 30.52
C LEU A 53 -8.76 2.78 29.45
N ILE A 54 -7.84 3.28 28.61
CA ILE A 54 -8.15 4.26 27.58
C ILE A 54 -7.47 3.81 26.28
N PRO A 55 -8.21 3.49 25.21
CA PRO A 55 -7.61 3.10 23.94
C PRO A 55 -6.76 4.24 23.38
N TRP A 56 -5.69 3.90 22.67
CA TRP A 56 -4.65 4.85 22.24
C TRP A 56 -5.21 6.04 21.44
N TYR A 57 -6.25 5.82 20.63
CA TYR A 57 -6.88 6.84 19.78
C TYR A 57 -7.75 7.82 20.57
N LYS A 58 -8.00 7.58 21.86
CA LYS A 58 -8.67 8.55 22.76
C LYS A 58 -7.66 9.37 23.57
N LEU A 59 -6.36 9.07 23.47
CA LEU A 59 -5.31 9.83 24.15
C LEU A 59 -5.07 11.18 23.44
N PRO A 60 -4.60 12.23 24.15
CA PRO A 60 -4.12 13.46 23.52
C PRO A 60 -3.11 13.16 22.41
N GLY A 61 -3.18 13.89 21.30
CA GLY A 61 -2.47 13.53 20.05
C GLY A 61 -0.99 13.19 20.21
N PHE A 62 -0.24 13.96 21.01
CA PHE A 62 1.17 13.69 21.27
C PHE A 62 1.39 12.39 22.05
N ILE A 63 0.59 12.13 23.09
CA ILE A 63 0.65 10.89 23.87
C ILE A 63 0.25 9.70 22.98
N GLY A 64 -0.78 9.86 22.16
CA GLY A 64 -1.18 8.87 21.15
C GLY A 64 -0.05 8.57 20.17
N ALA A 65 0.68 9.58 19.70
CA ALA A 65 1.82 9.39 18.80
C ALA A 65 2.96 8.59 19.47
N PHE A 66 3.25 8.84 20.75
CA PHE A 66 4.21 8.01 21.51
C PHE A 66 3.72 6.58 21.67
N ASN A 67 2.43 6.38 21.98
CA ASN A 67 1.82 5.06 22.06
C ASN A 67 2.08 4.26 20.77
N LEU A 68 1.82 4.89 19.62
CA LEU A 68 2.06 4.31 18.30
C LEU A 68 3.55 4.02 18.04
N ALA A 69 4.46 4.86 18.52
CA ALA A 69 5.90 4.61 18.39
C ALA A 69 6.34 3.35 19.15
N PHE A 70 5.89 3.15 20.39
CA PHE A 70 6.21 1.93 21.15
C PHE A 70 5.50 0.70 20.60
N LEU A 71 4.26 0.85 20.15
CA LEU A 71 3.56 -0.20 19.43
C LEU A 71 4.35 -0.66 18.20
N ARG A 72 4.90 0.27 17.41
CA ARG A 72 5.71 -0.08 16.24
C ARG A 72 6.94 -0.89 16.61
N ILE A 73 7.60 -0.59 17.72
CA ILE A 73 8.76 -1.36 18.21
C ILE A 73 8.35 -2.80 18.56
N GLU A 74 7.23 -2.97 19.25
CA GLU A 74 6.69 -4.30 19.56
C GLU A 74 6.30 -5.07 18.30
N LEU A 75 5.69 -4.42 17.32
CA LEU A 75 5.36 -5.04 16.04
C LEU A 75 6.63 -5.44 15.26
N ARG A 76 7.66 -4.58 15.21
CA ARG A 76 8.96 -4.95 14.62
C ARG A 76 9.55 -6.19 15.29
N GLN A 77 9.42 -6.29 16.61
CA GLN A 77 9.98 -7.38 17.39
C GLN A 77 9.34 -8.73 17.04
N TYR A 78 8.06 -8.78 16.69
CA TYR A 78 7.32 -10.06 16.65
C TYR A 78 6.56 -10.32 15.35
N ASN A 79 6.47 -9.34 14.45
CA ASN A 79 5.67 -9.41 13.23
C ASN A 79 6.52 -9.20 11.97
N LEU A 80 7.79 -9.62 11.98
CA LEU A 80 8.66 -9.63 10.81
C LEU A 80 9.27 -11.01 10.64
N HIS A 81 8.75 -11.78 9.69
CA HIS A 81 9.12 -13.17 9.45
C HIS A 81 9.64 -13.32 8.02
N ASP A 82 10.81 -13.93 7.88
CA ASP A 82 11.38 -14.23 6.56
C ASP A 82 10.61 -15.39 5.91
N ALA A 83 10.46 -15.34 4.59
CA ALA A 83 9.89 -16.42 3.80
C ALA A 83 10.94 -17.43 3.32
N TYR A 84 12.23 -17.15 3.57
CA TYR A 84 13.33 -18.07 3.35
C TYR A 84 13.82 -18.66 4.68
N ALA A 85 14.15 -19.95 4.67
CA ALA A 85 14.72 -20.62 5.85
C ALA A 85 16.14 -20.14 6.18
N THR A 86 16.86 -19.59 5.19
CA THR A 86 18.22 -19.07 5.38
C THR A 86 18.41 -17.76 4.63
N SER A 87 19.30 -16.90 5.15
CA SER A 87 19.64 -15.63 4.51
C SER A 87 20.48 -15.78 3.23
N GLN A 88 20.90 -16.99 2.86
CA GLN A 88 21.70 -17.24 1.64
C GLN A 88 20.93 -16.83 0.37
N ALA A 89 19.60 -16.94 0.39
CA ALA A 89 18.74 -16.51 -0.71
C ALA A 89 18.90 -15.01 -1.05
N GLN A 90 19.29 -14.19 -0.05
CA GLN A 90 19.50 -12.75 -0.22
C GLN A 90 20.82 -12.40 -0.93
N GLY A 91 21.67 -13.41 -1.21
CA GLY A 91 22.98 -13.23 -1.83
C GLY A 91 24.02 -12.62 -0.89
N SER A 92 25.21 -12.40 -1.43
CA SER A 92 26.35 -11.81 -0.74
C SER A 92 27.23 -11.04 -1.72
N SER A 93 28.14 -10.21 -1.22
CA SER A 93 29.13 -9.53 -2.07
C SER A 93 30.08 -10.48 -2.81
N ILE A 94 30.12 -11.76 -2.44
CA ILE A 94 30.93 -12.80 -3.10
C ILE A 94 30.13 -13.47 -4.22
N THR A 95 28.89 -13.86 -3.94
CA THR A 95 28.01 -14.55 -4.90
C THR A 95 27.41 -13.60 -5.94
N ASP A 96 27.22 -12.34 -5.55
CA ASP A 96 26.58 -11.30 -6.33
C ASP A 96 27.43 -10.02 -6.23
N PRO A 97 28.63 -10.00 -6.85
CA PRO A 97 29.50 -8.83 -6.82
C PRO A 97 28.83 -7.65 -7.54
N LEU A 98 29.06 -6.44 -7.03
CA LEU A 98 28.52 -5.22 -7.62
C LEU A 98 29.06 -5.04 -9.05
N PRO A 99 28.20 -5.13 -10.10
CA PRO A 99 28.66 -5.17 -11.49
C PRO A 99 29.15 -3.80 -11.96
N ASN A 100 28.58 -2.72 -11.42
CA ASN A 100 28.95 -1.35 -11.74
C ASN A 100 28.86 -0.47 -10.49
N LYS A 101 29.87 0.38 -10.28
CA LYS A 101 29.93 1.32 -9.17
C LYS A 101 28.84 2.39 -9.23
N CYS A 102 28.20 2.62 -10.38
CA CYS A 102 27.07 3.56 -10.49
C CYS A 102 25.94 3.23 -9.50
N TYR A 103 25.67 1.95 -9.22
CA TYR A 103 24.61 1.51 -8.28
C TYR A 103 24.91 1.83 -6.81
N LEU A 104 26.11 2.33 -6.49
CA LEU A 104 26.34 2.97 -5.20
C LEU A 104 25.56 4.28 -5.10
N GLY A 105 25.36 4.99 -6.21
CA GLY A 105 24.66 6.27 -6.28
C GLY A 105 23.40 6.27 -7.14
N ALA A 106 22.89 5.11 -7.53
CA ALA A 106 21.74 4.96 -8.41
C ALA A 106 20.94 3.72 -8.01
N ARG A 107 19.61 3.76 -8.21
CA ARG A 107 18.75 2.59 -7.99
C ARG A 107 18.92 1.63 -9.16
N ASN A 108 19.26 0.38 -8.87
CA ASN A 108 19.30 -0.67 -9.88
C ASN A 108 17.87 -1.00 -10.35
N SER A 109 17.68 -1.19 -11.65
CA SER A 109 16.37 -1.38 -12.27
C SER A 109 15.64 -2.66 -11.83
N ASP A 110 16.38 -3.69 -11.42
CA ASP A 110 15.80 -4.93 -10.90
C ASP A 110 15.63 -4.87 -9.36
N GLY A 111 16.02 -3.77 -8.71
CA GLY A 111 15.98 -3.59 -7.26
C GLY A 111 17.17 -4.22 -6.49
N LYS A 112 18.22 -4.69 -7.19
CA LYS A 112 19.42 -5.24 -6.55
C LYS A 112 20.31 -4.16 -5.94
N PHE A 113 21.23 -4.57 -5.05
CA PHE A 113 22.29 -3.72 -4.50
C PHE A 113 21.80 -2.48 -3.71
N ASN A 114 20.55 -2.50 -3.22
CA ASN A 114 20.11 -1.53 -2.21
C ASN A 114 20.89 -1.79 -0.92
N ASP A 115 20.78 -3.01 -0.38
CA ASP A 115 21.71 -3.52 0.62
C ASP A 115 22.94 -4.13 -0.05
N LEU A 116 24.11 -3.59 0.27
CA LEU A 116 25.37 -4.01 -0.34
C LEU A 116 25.92 -5.34 0.23
N LYS A 117 25.42 -5.77 1.39
CA LYS A 117 25.78 -7.06 2.01
C LYS A 117 24.85 -8.17 1.56
N GLN A 118 23.59 -7.85 1.25
CA GLN A 118 22.55 -8.75 0.77
C GLN A 118 21.99 -8.25 -0.58
N PRO A 119 22.75 -8.41 -1.68
CA PRO A 119 22.45 -7.74 -2.96
C PRO A 119 21.12 -8.08 -3.61
N ARG A 120 20.50 -9.22 -3.27
CA ARG A 120 19.20 -9.64 -3.82
C ARG A 120 18.02 -9.17 -2.96
N MET A 121 18.26 -8.63 -1.77
CA MET A 121 17.19 -8.23 -0.87
C MET A 121 16.27 -7.22 -1.54
N GLY A 122 14.98 -7.54 -1.56
CA GLY A 122 13.92 -6.71 -2.13
C GLY A 122 13.93 -6.59 -3.67
N CYS A 123 14.80 -7.29 -4.40
CA CYS A 123 14.79 -7.26 -5.87
C CYS A 123 13.58 -8.00 -6.46
N THR A 124 13.27 -7.77 -7.73
CA THR A 124 12.23 -8.51 -8.45
C THR A 124 12.48 -10.03 -8.37
N GLY A 125 11.40 -10.80 -8.28
CA GLY A 125 11.41 -12.26 -8.16
C GLY A 125 11.64 -12.79 -6.74
N MET A 126 11.96 -11.94 -5.77
CA MET A 126 12.10 -12.36 -4.36
C MET A 126 10.75 -12.61 -3.71
N ARG A 127 10.69 -13.60 -2.81
CA ARG A 127 9.47 -13.98 -2.11
C ARG A 127 8.91 -12.84 -1.25
N PHE A 128 7.59 -12.76 -1.15
CA PHE A 128 6.91 -11.99 -0.10
C PHE A 128 7.28 -12.55 1.27
N GLY A 129 7.62 -11.67 2.21
CA GLY A 129 7.75 -12.04 3.62
C GLY A 129 6.39 -12.26 4.29
N ARG A 130 6.41 -12.45 5.61
CA ARG A 130 5.19 -12.55 6.41
C ARG A 130 5.25 -11.62 7.62
N ASN A 131 4.11 -11.06 7.99
CA ASN A 131 3.96 -10.41 9.29
C ASN A 131 3.62 -11.39 10.42
N PHE A 132 3.37 -12.66 10.07
CA PHE A 132 2.98 -13.70 10.99
C PHE A 132 3.88 -14.94 10.83
N PRO A 133 4.03 -15.75 11.89
CA PRO A 133 4.83 -16.97 11.82
C PRO A 133 4.22 -17.98 10.84
N ARG A 134 5.07 -18.78 10.21
CA ARG A 134 4.67 -19.70 9.13
C ARG A 134 3.73 -20.79 9.61
N GLU A 135 3.82 -21.20 10.87
CA GLU A 135 2.93 -22.18 11.51
C GLU A 135 1.47 -21.75 11.46
N ALA A 136 1.24 -20.45 11.40
CA ALA A 136 -0.09 -19.88 11.36
C ALA A 136 -0.54 -19.43 9.97
N CYS A 137 0.35 -19.55 8.97
CA CYS A 137 0.12 -19.15 7.59
C CYS A 137 0.11 -20.36 6.64
N ALA A 138 -0.32 -21.52 7.14
CA ALA A 138 -0.38 -22.74 6.35
C ALA A 138 -1.32 -22.59 5.15
N LYS A 139 -0.97 -23.22 4.03
CA LYS A 139 -1.87 -23.34 2.86
C LYS A 139 -3.15 -24.06 3.29
N PRO A 140 -4.34 -23.54 2.96
CA PRO A 140 -5.60 -24.23 3.29
C PRO A 140 -5.77 -25.50 2.46
N SER A 141 -6.60 -26.41 2.95
CA SER A 141 -7.19 -27.48 2.13
C SER A 141 -8.13 -26.91 1.05
N GLU A 142 -8.47 -27.71 0.04
CA GLU A 142 -9.43 -27.31 -1.00
C GLU A 142 -10.81 -26.96 -0.42
N GLU A 143 -11.25 -27.67 0.62
CA GLU A 143 -12.50 -27.39 1.33
C GLU A 143 -12.43 -26.05 2.07
N GLU A 144 -11.36 -25.80 2.83
CA GLU A 144 -11.17 -24.54 3.57
C GLU A 144 -11.04 -23.33 2.66
N LEU A 145 -10.45 -23.51 1.47
CA LEU A 145 -10.35 -22.48 0.44
C LEU A 145 -11.75 -22.03 -0.01
N MET A 146 -12.68 -22.97 -0.13
CA MET A 146 -14.05 -22.73 -0.60
C MET A 146 -15.07 -22.51 0.52
N THR A 147 -14.65 -22.53 1.79
CA THR A 147 -15.58 -22.46 2.94
C THR A 147 -15.37 -21.21 3.81
N PRO A 148 -16.45 -20.42 4.05
CA PRO A 148 -17.69 -20.38 3.28
C PRO A 148 -17.45 -19.97 1.82
N ASN A 149 -18.40 -20.24 0.93
CA ASN A 149 -18.24 -19.99 -0.51
C ASN A 149 -17.82 -18.52 -0.80
N PRO A 150 -16.66 -18.28 -1.45
CA PRO A 150 -16.13 -16.92 -1.62
C PRO A 150 -16.99 -16.05 -2.53
N ARG A 151 -17.69 -16.64 -3.51
CA ARG A 151 -18.66 -15.93 -4.36
C ARG A 151 -19.87 -15.45 -3.58
N MET A 152 -20.41 -16.31 -2.71
CA MET A 152 -21.50 -15.95 -1.81
C MET A 152 -21.10 -14.80 -0.88
N ILE A 153 -19.88 -14.83 -0.32
CA ILE A 153 -19.38 -13.74 0.52
C ILE A 153 -19.21 -12.45 -0.28
N SER A 154 -18.72 -12.51 -1.52
CA SER A 154 -18.64 -11.34 -2.43
C SER A 154 -20.01 -10.70 -2.66
N GLU A 155 -21.02 -11.48 -3.03
CA GLU A 155 -22.39 -10.99 -3.27
C GLU A 155 -23.02 -10.38 -2.01
N ARG A 156 -22.80 -11.02 -0.85
CA ARG A 156 -23.43 -10.60 0.40
C ARG A 156 -22.79 -9.37 1.02
N PHE A 157 -21.45 -9.34 1.12
CA PHE A 157 -20.73 -8.37 1.93
C PHE A 157 -19.81 -7.43 1.16
N MET A 158 -19.44 -7.74 -0.08
CA MET A 158 -18.59 -6.85 -0.87
C MET A 158 -19.43 -5.95 -1.78
N ALA A 159 -20.43 -6.52 -2.46
CA ALA A 159 -21.25 -5.86 -3.47
C ALA A 159 -21.86 -4.51 -3.04
N ARG A 160 -21.53 -3.44 -3.77
CA ARG A 160 -22.24 -2.16 -3.65
C ARG A 160 -23.69 -2.33 -4.06
N LYS A 161 -24.60 -2.07 -3.11
CA LYS A 161 -26.04 -2.19 -3.40
C LYS A 161 -26.46 -1.04 -4.33
N GLU A 162 -27.41 -1.33 -5.21
CA GLU A 162 -27.97 -0.38 -6.19
C GLU A 162 -28.37 0.94 -5.50
N GLY A 163 -27.86 2.07 -6.00
CA GLY A 163 -28.15 3.39 -5.42
C GLY A 163 -27.64 3.62 -4.00
N LYS A 164 -26.73 2.78 -3.48
CA LYS A 164 -26.15 2.86 -2.13
C LYS A 164 -24.63 3.05 -2.17
N PHE A 165 -24.18 4.06 -2.90
CA PHE A 165 -22.79 4.51 -2.79
C PHE A 165 -22.54 5.07 -1.38
N ILE A 166 -21.53 4.56 -0.69
CA ILE A 166 -21.11 5.08 0.60
C ILE A 166 -19.82 5.87 0.35
N PRO A 167 -19.84 7.21 0.38
CA PRO A 167 -18.66 8.03 0.10
C PRO A 167 -17.67 8.03 1.27
N ALA A 168 -16.38 8.12 0.97
CA ALA A 168 -15.35 8.54 1.92
C ALA A 168 -15.20 10.06 1.86
N THR A 169 -16.08 10.79 2.56
CA THR A 169 -16.20 12.25 2.45
C THR A 169 -14.98 13.04 2.97
N THR A 170 -14.05 12.38 3.66
CA THR A 170 -12.78 12.97 4.10
C THR A 170 -11.69 12.95 3.03
N LEU A 171 -11.92 12.23 1.92
CA LEU A 171 -10.97 12.05 0.82
C LEU A 171 -11.59 12.51 -0.50
N ASN A 172 -10.73 12.84 -1.46
CA ASN A 172 -11.12 12.96 -2.85
C ASN A 172 -10.70 11.72 -3.67
N LEU A 173 -11.21 11.61 -4.89
CA LEU A 173 -10.96 10.47 -5.76
C LEU A 173 -9.47 10.32 -6.14
N LEU A 174 -8.70 11.41 -6.14
CA LEU A 174 -7.25 11.37 -6.33
C LEU A 174 -6.56 10.48 -5.27
N ALA A 175 -7.09 10.39 -4.04
CA ALA A 175 -6.55 9.50 -3.02
C ALA A 175 -6.70 8.01 -3.40
N ALA A 176 -7.77 7.64 -4.10
CA ALA A 176 -8.00 6.29 -4.61
C ALA A 176 -7.06 5.95 -5.77
N ALA A 177 -6.89 6.88 -6.71
CA ALA A 177 -5.90 6.71 -7.78
C ALA A 177 -4.48 6.62 -7.22
N TRP A 178 -4.12 7.47 -6.25
CA TRP A 178 -2.79 7.45 -5.64
C TRP A 178 -2.44 6.11 -5.03
N ILE A 179 -3.38 5.48 -4.31
CA ILE A 179 -3.06 4.24 -3.63
C ILE A 179 -2.82 3.10 -4.60
N GLN A 180 -3.59 3.00 -5.69
CA GLN A 180 -3.33 2.00 -6.72
C GLN A 180 -2.00 2.29 -7.45
N PHE A 181 -1.72 3.55 -7.77
CA PHE A 181 -0.46 3.97 -8.38
C PHE A 181 0.74 3.54 -7.52
N GLN A 182 0.62 3.62 -6.19
CA GLN A 182 1.63 3.10 -5.30
C GLN A 182 1.70 1.57 -5.26
N THR A 183 0.57 0.86 -5.30
CA THR A 183 0.61 -0.62 -5.34
C THR A 183 1.24 -1.16 -6.63
N HIS A 184 1.14 -0.44 -7.76
CA HIS A 184 1.84 -0.76 -9.01
C HIS A 184 3.38 -0.70 -8.87
N ASP A 185 3.91 0.01 -7.86
CA ASP A 185 5.35 0.03 -7.54
C ASP A 185 5.74 -1.18 -6.68
N TRP A 186 4.84 -1.57 -5.79
CA TRP A 186 5.22 -2.36 -4.63
C TRP A 186 5.10 -3.86 -4.84
N PHE A 187 4.01 -4.32 -5.44
CA PHE A 187 3.76 -5.76 -5.46
C PHE A 187 2.93 -6.23 -6.64
N PHE A 188 3.30 -7.41 -7.14
CA PHE A 188 2.50 -8.17 -8.08
C PHE A 188 2.82 -9.66 -7.95
N HIS A 189 1.80 -10.47 -7.67
CA HIS A 189 1.96 -11.92 -7.54
C HIS A 189 1.96 -12.62 -8.91
N GLU A 190 2.83 -13.61 -9.08
CA GLU A 190 2.81 -14.49 -10.25
C GLU A 190 1.57 -15.40 -10.24
N GLN A 191 0.92 -15.56 -11.40
CA GLN A 191 -0.20 -16.49 -11.59
C GLN A 191 0.27 -17.76 -12.30
N ASP A 192 -0.35 -18.90 -11.99
CA ASP A 192 -0.13 -20.14 -12.71
C ASP A 192 -1.17 -20.28 -13.84
N PRO A 193 -0.78 -20.15 -15.12
CA PRO A 193 -1.72 -20.27 -16.23
C PRO A 193 -2.23 -21.70 -16.43
N ASN A 194 -1.59 -22.72 -15.81
CA ASN A 194 -1.95 -24.13 -15.96
C ASN A 194 -2.85 -24.64 -14.82
N GLU A 195 -2.90 -23.93 -13.70
CA GLU A 195 -3.73 -24.30 -12.54
C GLU A 195 -4.90 -23.33 -12.41
N LYS A 196 -6.13 -23.87 -12.39
CA LYS A 196 -7.36 -23.10 -12.27
C LYS A 196 -8.13 -23.51 -11.02
N LEU A 197 -8.52 -22.52 -10.24
CA LEU A 197 -9.46 -22.65 -9.14
C LEU A 197 -10.89 -22.53 -9.69
N ASN A 198 -11.73 -23.53 -9.39
CA ASN A 198 -13.13 -23.53 -9.77
C ASN A 198 -13.97 -23.09 -8.56
N VAL A 199 -14.47 -21.86 -8.59
CA VAL A 199 -15.35 -21.36 -7.53
C VAL A 199 -16.77 -21.85 -7.80
N PRO A 200 -17.39 -22.60 -6.87
CA PRO A 200 -18.77 -23.06 -7.02
C PRO A 200 -19.74 -21.87 -7.06
N LEU A 201 -20.76 -21.96 -7.92
CA LEU A 201 -21.81 -20.96 -8.05
C LEU A 201 -23.14 -21.55 -7.56
N SER A 202 -24.02 -20.71 -7.01
CA SER A 202 -25.41 -21.11 -6.73
C SER A 202 -26.20 -21.24 -8.02
N GLU A 203 -27.28 -22.03 -8.01
CA GLU A 203 -28.16 -22.20 -9.19
C GLU A 203 -28.71 -20.87 -9.73
N ASP A 204 -28.97 -19.90 -8.84
CA ASP A 204 -29.47 -18.57 -9.19
C ASP A 204 -28.38 -17.51 -9.46
N ASP A 205 -27.09 -17.89 -9.52
CA ASP A 205 -26.01 -16.93 -9.78
C ASP A 205 -26.12 -16.36 -11.20
N LYS A 206 -25.86 -15.05 -11.34
CA LYS A 206 -25.94 -14.33 -12.62
C LYS A 206 -24.65 -14.40 -13.42
N TRP A 207 -23.64 -15.12 -12.95
CA TRP A 207 -22.40 -15.34 -13.69
C TRP A 207 -22.71 -16.03 -15.03
N LEU A 208 -22.04 -15.59 -16.11
CA LEU A 208 -22.37 -16.02 -17.47
C LEU A 208 -22.12 -17.51 -17.73
N ASP A 209 -21.18 -18.10 -16.99
CA ASP A 209 -20.81 -19.52 -17.06
C ASP A 209 -21.26 -20.26 -15.78
N GLN A 210 -21.49 -21.57 -15.85
CA GLN A 210 -21.85 -22.39 -14.69
C GLN A 210 -20.74 -22.50 -13.62
N HIS A 211 -19.51 -22.11 -13.96
CA HIS A 211 -18.37 -22.06 -13.05
C HIS A 211 -17.59 -20.76 -13.22
N MET A 212 -17.14 -20.17 -12.10
CA MET A 212 -16.15 -19.10 -12.13
C MET A 212 -14.75 -19.72 -12.05
N GLN A 213 -13.98 -19.61 -13.13
CA GLN A 213 -12.60 -20.08 -13.20
C GLN A 213 -11.62 -18.92 -12.97
N LEU A 214 -10.68 -19.12 -12.06
CA LEU A 214 -9.62 -18.16 -11.77
C LEU A 214 -8.27 -18.89 -11.77
N TYR A 215 -7.23 -18.34 -12.40
CA TYR A 215 -5.88 -18.93 -12.28
C TYR A 215 -5.43 -18.99 -10.81
N ALA A 216 -4.65 -19.98 -10.42
CA ALA A 216 -4.04 -20.03 -9.09
C ALA A 216 -2.91 -19.00 -8.97
N THR A 217 -2.58 -18.59 -7.74
CA THR A 217 -1.32 -17.90 -7.46
C THR A 217 -0.20 -18.94 -7.51
N LYS A 218 0.83 -18.71 -8.31
CA LYS A 218 1.90 -19.68 -8.51
C LYS A 218 2.84 -19.73 -7.30
N PRO A 219 2.92 -20.87 -6.58
CA PRO A 219 3.92 -21.04 -5.54
C PRO A 219 5.34 -21.00 -6.14
N ASP A 220 6.29 -20.45 -5.39
CA ASP A 220 7.71 -20.57 -5.72
C ASP A 220 8.18 -22.02 -5.53
N GLU A 221 9.34 -22.34 -6.11
CA GLU A 221 10.01 -23.62 -5.89
C GLU A 221 10.17 -23.89 -4.39
N ALA A 222 9.89 -25.11 -3.93
CA ALA A 222 10.07 -25.48 -2.52
C ALA A 222 11.57 -25.58 -2.18
N LEU A 223 12.08 -24.62 -1.40
CA LEU A 223 13.49 -24.51 -1.02
C LEU A 223 13.78 -25.10 0.37
N ASP A 224 12.75 -25.31 1.18
CA ASP A 224 12.81 -25.91 2.52
C ASP A 224 11.57 -26.81 2.76
N PRO A 225 11.65 -27.89 3.56
CA PRO A 225 10.50 -28.75 3.86
C PRO A 225 9.26 -28.01 4.40
N SER A 226 9.45 -26.88 5.06
CA SER A 226 8.36 -26.02 5.52
C SER A 226 7.55 -25.37 4.39
N ASP A 227 8.13 -25.20 3.20
CA ASP A 227 7.44 -24.66 2.01
C ASP A 227 6.30 -25.56 1.52
N VAL A 228 6.35 -26.86 1.84
CA VAL A 228 5.25 -27.79 1.55
C VAL A 228 3.97 -27.39 2.30
N LYS A 229 4.11 -26.88 3.53
CA LYS A 229 2.96 -26.49 4.38
C LYS A 229 2.61 -25.02 4.24
N CYS A 230 3.60 -24.15 4.04
CA CYS A 230 3.42 -22.71 3.91
C CYS A 230 4.24 -22.23 2.70
N PRO A 231 3.69 -22.32 1.48
CA PRO A 231 4.44 -21.95 0.29
C PRO A 231 4.87 -20.48 0.30
N GLY A 232 6.04 -20.21 -0.30
CA GLY A 232 6.47 -18.86 -0.64
C GLY A 232 5.93 -18.44 -2.01
N TYR A 233 5.73 -17.15 -2.22
CA TYR A 233 5.25 -16.59 -3.49
C TYR A 233 6.15 -15.44 -3.92
N LYS A 234 6.51 -15.38 -5.21
CA LYS A 234 7.36 -14.32 -5.75
C LYS A 234 6.60 -13.01 -5.91
N ASN A 235 7.28 -11.92 -5.62
CA ASN A 235 6.89 -10.60 -6.09
C ASN A 235 7.55 -10.35 -7.45
N LEU A 236 6.75 -10.10 -8.49
CA LEU A 236 7.25 -9.73 -9.81
C LEU A 236 7.67 -8.26 -9.91
N ASN A 237 7.24 -7.44 -8.95
CA ASN A 237 7.77 -6.10 -8.75
C ASN A 237 8.98 -6.13 -7.80
N THR A 238 9.69 -5.02 -7.73
CA THR A 238 10.65 -4.76 -6.66
C THR A 238 9.90 -4.48 -5.35
N HIS A 239 10.38 -4.99 -4.22
CA HIS A 239 9.81 -4.65 -2.91
C HIS A 239 10.14 -3.22 -2.47
N TRP A 240 11.13 -2.60 -3.09
CA TRP A 240 11.57 -1.24 -2.80
C TRP A 240 10.57 -0.20 -3.25
N TRP A 241 10.63 0.96 -2.62
CA TRP A 241 9.88 2.13 -3.07
C TRP A 241 10.70 2.91 -4.10
N ASP A 242 10.85 2.32 -5.29
CA ASP A 242 11.83 2.74 -6.30
C ASP A 242 11.24 3.24 -7.62
N GLY A 243 9.92 3.46 -7.64
CA GLY A 243 9.24 4.03 -8.79
C GLY A 243 9.06 3.03 -9.94
N SER A 244 9.15 1.73 -9.68
CA SER A 244 9.06 0.67 -10.68
C SER A 244 7.75 0.71 -11.48
N GLN A 245 6.68 1.33 -10.98
CA GLN A 245 5.46 1.57 -11.77
C GLN A 245 5.71 2.49 -12.97
N ILE A 246 6.68 3.39 -12.87
CA ILE A 246 7.11 4.29 -13.95
C ILE A 246 8.29 3.69 -14.71
N TYR A 247 9.31 3.19 -13.98
CA TYR A 247 10.61 2.85 -14.55
C TYR A 247 10.74 1.37 -14.96
N GLY A 248 9.85 0.51 -14.47
CA GLY A 248 9.91 -0.93 -14.65
C GLY A 248 10.78 -1.62 -13.61
N SER A 249 10.59 -2.93 -13.50
CA SER A 249 11.33 -3.83 -12.59
C SER A 249 12.45 -4.58 -13.29
N SER A 250 12.90 -4.10 -14.46
CA SER A 250 14.08 -4.63 -15.14
C SER A 250 14.85 -3.57 -15.91
N GLU A 251 16.15 -3.78 -16.12
CA GLU A 251 16.97 -2.88 -16.95
C GLU A 251 16.45 -2.79 -18.40
N SER A 252 16.04 -3.91 -18.98
CA SER A 252 15.47 -3.95 -20.34
C SER A 252 14.20 -3.10 -20.46
N ALA A 253 13.29 -3.21 -19.47
CA ALA A 253 12.10 -2.37 -19.41
C ALA A 253 12.47 -0.89 -19.25
N THR A 254 13.36 -0.59 -18.30
CA THR A 254 13.84 0.78 -18.04
C THR A 254 14.38 1.45 -19.30
N GLN A 255 15.23 0.74 -20.06
CA GLN A 255 15.82 1.27 -21.29
C GLN A 255 14.79 1.50 -22.40
N THR A 256 13.74 0.67 -22.47
CA THR A 256 12.68 0.81 -23.49
C THR A 256 11.82 2.05 -23.24
N LEU A 257 11.66 2.46 -21.98
CA LEU A 257 10.82 3.60 -21.58
C LEU A 257 11.53 4.95 -21.70
N ARG A 258 12.85 4.96 -21.95
CA ARG A 258 13.66 6.17 -22.12
C ARG A 258 13.61 6.66 -23.57
N ASN A 259 13.66 7.98 -23.77
CA ASN A 259 13.59 8.60 -25.10
C ASN A 259 14.86 8.46 -25.97
N ARG A 260 15.86 7.70 -25.48
CA ARG A 260 17.20 7.48 -26.07
C ARG A 260 18.02 8.76 -26.32
N HIS A 261 17.52 9.94 -25.96
CA HIS A 261 18.29 11.18 -26.01
C HIS A 261 19.26 11.25 -24.83
N PRO A 262 20.37 12.00 -24.97
CA PRO A 262 21.31 12.21 -23.88
C PRO A 262 20.75 13.10 -22.77
N ASP A 263 19.48 13.50 -22.80
CA ASP A 263 18.84 14.34 -21.77
C ASP A 263 18.40 13.55 -20.53
N GLY A 264 18.41 12.21 -20.61
CA GLY A 264 18.05 11.33 -19.50
C GLY A 264 16.56 11.24 -19.24
N LYS A 265 15.70 11.61 -20.20
CA LYS A 265 14.25 11.67 -20.03
C LYS A 265 13.53 10.36 -20.37
N LEU A 266 12.31 10.24 -19.84
CA LEU A 266 11.32 9.26 -20.28
C LEU A 266 10.64 9.72 -21.57
N SER A 267 10.25 8.76 -22.39
CA SER A 267 9.49 8.98 -23.61
C SER A 267 8.08 9.47 -23.30
N LEU A 268 7.63 10.50 -24.02
CA LEU A 268 6.27 11.04 -23.97
C LEU A 268 5.83 11.44 -25.38
N ASP A 269 4.59 11.13 -25.73
CA ASP A 269 3.97 11.54 -26.98
C ASP A 269 3.24 12.88 -26.80
N SER A 270 3.44 13.82 -27.73
CA SER A 270 2.78 15.12 -27.68
C SER A 270 1.48 15.11 -28.49
N ARG A 271 0.36 15.48 -27.86
CA ARG A 271 -0.94 15.64 -28.50
C ARG A 271 -1.44 17.07 -28.26
N GLY A 272 -1.18 17.96 -29.22
CA GLY A 272 -1.47 19.38 -29.06
C GLY A 272 -0.58 20.02 -28.00
N ARG A 273 -1.17 20.53 -26.92
CA ARG A 273 -0.44 21.13 -25.78
C ARG A 273 -0.14 20.13 -24.65
N GLU A 274 -0.72 18.94 -24.72
CA GLU A 274 -0.61 17.92 -23.68
C GLU A 274 0.41 16.86 -24.08
N GLN A 275 1.00 16.22 -23.08
CA GLN A 275 1.92 15.10 -23.27
C GLN A 275 1.34 13.86 -22.57
N PHE A 276 1.41 12.73 -23.26
CA PHE A 276 0.88 11.45 -22.79
C PHE A 276 2.00 10.41 -22.75
N LEU A 277 1.80 9.38 -21.94
CA LEU A 277 2.63 8.18 -22.04
C LEU A 277 2.44 7.55 -23.43
N PRO A 278 3.52 7.06 -24.06
CA PRO A 278 3.43 6.35 -25.33
C PRO A 278 2.59 5.07 -25.21
N ARG A 279 2.07 4.58 -26.33
CA ARG A 279 1.32 3.33 -26.41
C ARG A 279 1.90 2.38 -27.44
N ASP A 280 1.75 1.08 -27.23
CA ASP A 280 2.10 0.06 -28.21
C ASP A 280 1.04 -0.06 -29.34
N GLN A 281 1.25 -1.01 -30.25
CA GLN A 281 0.35 -1.23 -31.39
C GLN A 281 -1.04 -1.72 -30.99
N ASP A 282 -1.16 -2.36 -29.82
CA ASP A 282 -2.42 -2.87 -29.27
C ASP A 282 -3.13 -1.81 -28.41
N GLY A 283 -2.53 -0.62 -28.27
CA GLY A 283 -3.06 0.50 -27.50
C GLY A 283 -2.76 0.41 -26.01
N ASN A 284 -1.90 -0.51 -25.57
CA ASN A 284 -1.46 -0.57 -24.18
C ASN A 284 -0.46 0.54 -23.88
N VAL A 285 -0.55 1.10 -22.68
CA VAL A 285 0.38 2.14 -22.23
C VAL A 285 1.78 1.56 -22.00
N LEU A 286 2.80 2.30 -22.44
CA LEU A 286 4.21 1.98 -22.23
C LEU A 286 4.70 2.71 -20.97
N THR A 287 4.71 1.98 -19.86
CA THR A 287 5.22 2.41 -18.55
C THR A 287 5.80 1.20 -17.81
N GLY A 288 6.39 1.41 -16.64
CA GLY A 288 6.97 0.34 -15.84
C GLY A 288 6.01 -0.79 -15.42
N PHE A 289 4.74 -0.45 -15.15
CA PHE A 289 3.68 -1.42 -14.83
C PHE A 289 2.34 -0.95 -15.42
N ASN A 290 1.70 -1.76 -16.27
CA ASN A 290 0.51 -1.37 -17.04
C ASN A 290 -0.71 -2.30 -16.89
N ASP A 291 -0.66 -3.27 -15.97
CA ASP A 291 -1.82 -4.13 -15.67
C ASP A 291 -2.90 -3.37 -14.89
N ASN A 292 -4.17 -3.83 -14.99
CA ASN A 292 -5.33 -3.30 -14.25
C ASN A 292 -5.52 -1.77 -14.37
N TRP A 293 -5.40 -1.26 -15.59
CA TRP A 293 -5.34 0.18 -15.89
C TRP A 293 -6.71 0.88 -15.97
N TRP A 294 -6.77 2.13 -15.50
CA TRP A 294 -7.91 3.05 -15.67
C TRP A 294 -7.43 4.50 -15.71
N VAL A 295 -8.31 5.47 -15.98
CA VAL A 295 -7.95 6.89 -16.09
C VAL A 295 -7.18 7.44 -14.88
N GLY A 296 -7.42 6.93 -13.67
CA GLY A 296 -6.62 7.29 -12.50
C GLY A 296 -5.13 6.92 -12.61
N MET A 297 -4.82 5.79 -13.24
CA MET A 297 -3.45 5.40 -13.57
C MET A 297 -2.89 6.23 -14.70
N GLU A 298 -3.71 6.52 -15.73
CA GLU A 298 -3.33 7.38 -16.85
C GLU A 298 -2.76 8.72 -16.37
N ILE A 299 -3.50 9.40 -15.49
CA ILE A 299 -3.11 10.74 -15.03
C ILE A 299 -1.89 10.72 -14.10
N LEU A 300 -1.78 9.74 -13.20
CA LEU A 300 -0.69 9.70 -12.22
C LEU A 300 0.63 9.21 -12.81
N HIS A 301 0.62 8.17 -13.64
CA HIS A 301 1.84 7.75 -14.32
C HIS A 301 2.35 8.84 -15.27
N THR A 302 1.45 9.52 -16.01
CA THR A 302 1.84 10.64 -16.87
C THR A 302 2.40 11.80 -16.05
N LEU A 303 1.75 12.18 -14.94
CA LEU A 303 2.20 13.26 -14.06
C LEU A 303 3.62 13.01 -13.52
N PHE A 304 3.93 11.79 -13.07
CA PHE A 304 5.25 11.52 -12.52
C PHE A 304 6.32 11.21 -13.58
N ALA A 305 5.92 10.88 -14.82
CA ALA A 305 6.83 10.92 -15.96
C ALA A 305 7.19 12.36 -16.36
N LEU A 306 6.22 13.27 -16.36
CA LEU A 306 6.45 14.72 -16.52
C LEU A 306 7.34 15.26 -15.40
N GLU A 307 7.11 14.85 -14.16
CA GLU A 307 7.93 15.24 -13.02
C GLU A 307 9.37 14.78 -13.16
N HIS A 308 9.59 13.52 -13.56
CA HIS A 308 10.92 13.02 -13.87
C HIS A 308 11.61 13.87 -14.94
N ASN A 309 10.92 14.17 -16.04
CA ASN A 309 11.48 14.96 -17.14
C ASN A 309 11.82 16.40 -16.72
N ALA A 310 11.00 17.02 -15.85
CA ALA A 310 11.29 18.34 -15.28
C ALA A 310 12.49 18.32 -14.33
N ILE A 311 12.68 17.24 -13.57
CA ILE A 311 13.89 17.04 -12.75
C ILE A 311 15.12 16.87 -13.66
N CYS A 312 15.02 16.11 -14.76
CA CYS A 312 16.10 15.97 -15.74
C CYS A 312 16.52 17.32 -16.32
N ASP A 313 15.57 18.20 -16.66
CA ASP A 313 15.86 19.55 -17.14
C ASP A 313 16.58 20.41 -16.08
N ALA A 314 16.14 20.34 -14.83
CA ALA A 314 16.79 21.05 -13.73
C ALA A 314 18.22 20.55 -13.47
N LEU A 315 18.44 19.24 -13.55
CA LEU A 315 19.77 18.63 -13.43
C LEU A 315 20.66 19.01 -14.61
N ARG A 316 20.16 18.94 -15.85
CA ARG A 316 20.92 19.29 -17.07
C ARG A 316 21.41 20.73 -17.04
N LYS A 317 20.61 21.65 -16.48
CA LYS A 317 20.99 23.06 -16.34
C LYS A 317 22.20 23.27 -15.42
N GLU A 318 22.26 22.50 -14.33
CA GLU A 318 23.29 22.65 -13.29
C GLU A 318 24.50 21.75 -13.54
N TYR A 319 24.30 20.65 -14.27
CA TYR A 319 25.31 19.65 -14.63
C TYR A 319 25.32 19.41 -16.15
N PRO A 320 25.74 20.41 -16.97
CA PRO A 320 25.65 20.36 -18.42
C PRO A 320 26.50 19.26 -19.06
N ASP A 321 27.56 18.81 -18.39
CA ASP A 321 28.49 17.79 -18.89
C ASP A 321 28.11 16.35 -18.51
N TRP A 322 27.05 16.15 -17.73
CA TRP A 322 26.62 14.80 -17.35
C TRP A 322 26.07 14.02 -18.53
N SER A 323 26.31 12.71 -18.55
CA SER A 323 25.66 11.82 -19.52
C SER A 323 24.15 11.72 -19.27
N GLY A 324 23.39 11.26 -20.27
CA GLY A 324 21.97 11.00 -20.09
C GLY A 324 21.68 9.96 -19.00
N ASP A 325 22.56 8.97 -18.82
CA ASP A 325 22.44 7.99 -17.73
C ASP A 325 22.64 8.62 -16.36
N GLN A 326 23.64 9.50 -16.21
CA GLN A 326 23.87 10.20 -14.94
C GLN A 326 22.67 11.09 -14.56
N ILE A 327 22.06 11.77 -15.54
CA ILE A 327 20.85 12.57 -15.30
C ILE A 327 19.66 11.67 -14.94
N PHE A 328 19.42 10.62 -15.72
CA PHE A 328 18.32 9.67 -15.49
C PHE A 328 18.40 9.06 -14.08
N ASP A 329 19.56 8.53 -13.71
CA ASP A 329 19.78 7.86 -12.42
C ASP A 329 19.47 8.79 -11.24
N LYS A 330 19.89 10.06 -11.34
CA LYS A 330 19.63 11.06 -10.30
C LYS A 330 18.20 11.56 -10.32
N ALA A 331 17.60 11.76 -11.48
CA ALA A 331 16.20 12.13 -11.59
C ALA A 331 15.28 11.04 -11.03
N ARG A 332 15.57 9.76 -11.29
CA ARG A 332 14.86 8.62 -10.68
C ARG A 332 14.95 8.68 -9.16
N LEU A 333 16.15 8.80 -8.58
CA LEU A 333 16.31 8.90 -7.12
C LEU A 333 15.44 10.01 -6.51
N VAL A 334 15.48 11.21 -7.09
CA VAL A 334 14.71 12.37 -6.64
C VAL A 334 13.21 12.12 -6.73
N ASN A 335 12.73 11.59 -7.87
CA ASN A 335 11.31 11.36 -8.09
C ASN A 335 10.75 10.29 -7.13
N CYS A 336 11.50 9.20 -6.91
CA CYS A 336 11.10 8.15 -5.98
C CYS A 336 11.00 8.66 -4.54
N ALA A 337 12.00 9.45 -4.11
CA ALA A 337 11.97 10.08 -2.78
C ALA A 337 10.83 11.09 -2.63
N LEU A 338 10.48 11.83 -3.69
CA LEU A 338 9.34 12.75 -3.70
C LEU A 338 8.01 12.00 -3.57
N MET A 339 7.79 10.92 -4.34
CA MET A 339 6.60 10.07 -4.20
C MET A 339 6.50 9.46 -2.78
N ALA A 340 7.62 8.95 -2.25
CA ALA A 340 7.68 8.41 -0.89
C ALA A 340 7.31 9.47 0.17
N LYS A 341 7.80 10.70 0.00
CA LYS A 341 7.46 11.84 0.87
C LYS A 341 5.97 12.16 0.79
N ILE A 342 5.43 12.39 -0.41
CA ILE A 342 4.02 12.72 -0.64
C ILE A 342 3.11 11.68 0.01
N HIS A 343 3.39 10.40 -0.22
CA HIS A 343 2.57 9.35 0.38
C HIS A 343 2.67 9.35 1.92
N THR A 344 3.86 9.58 2.47
CA THR A 344 4.11 9.55 3.92
C THR A 344 3.45 10.73 4.63
N VAL A 345 3.61 11.96 4.13
CA VAL A 345 3.22 13.19 4.85
C VAL A 345 1.96 13.87 4.32
N GLU A 346 1.42 13.43 3.18
CA GLU A 346 0.18 13.96 2.60
C GLU A 346 -0.89 12.87 2.46
N TRP A 347 -0.64 11.78 1.73
CA TRP A 347 -1.67 10.75 1.52
C TRP A 347 -2.06 10.01 2.81
N THR A 348 -1.07 9.50 3.56
CA THR A 348 -1.34 8.75 4.80
C THR A 348 -2.12 9.58 5.81
N PRO A 349 -1.76 10.85 6.09
CA PRO A 349 -2.52 11.68 7.00
C PRO A 349 -3.90 12.09 6.47
N ALA A 350 -4.17 12.00 5.16
CA ALA A 350 -5.50 12.24 4.61
C ALA A 350 -6.44 11.06 4.91
N ILE A 351 -5.98 9.82 4.65
CA ILE A 351 -6.80 8.62 4.90
C ILE A 351 -6.84 8.22 6.37
N LEU A 352 -5.85 8.63 7.18
CA LEU A 352 -5.82 8.46 8.63
C LEU A 352 -5.80 9.84 9.31
N ALA A 353 -6.87 10.62 9.14
CA ALA A 353 -7.05 11.99 9.62
C ALA A 353 -7.23 12.11 11.15
N HIS A 354 -6.37 11.44 11.92
CA HIS A 354 -6.36 11.45 13.38
C HIS A 354 -5.17 12.27 13.92
N PRO A 355 -5.32 13.07 15.01
CA PRO A 355 -4.25 13.94 15.51
C PRO A 355 -2.91 13.23 15.79
N ALA A 356 -2.95 12.03 16.38
CA ALA A 356 -1.75 11.25 16.62
C ALA A 356 -1.03 10.81 15.33
N LEU A 357 -1.78 10.59 14.24
CA LEU A 357 -1.23 10.19 12.95
C LEU A 357 -0.67 11.38 12.18
N GLN A 358 -1.31 12.55 12.27
CA GLN A 358 -0.72 13.79 11.75
C GLN A 358 0.69 14.02 12.35
N ILE A 359 0.80 13.86 13.67
CA ILE A 359 2.08 14.00 14.39
C ILE A 359 3.04 12.87 14.01
N GLY A 360 2.58 11.61 14.08
CA GLY A 360 3.41 10.43 13.86
C GLY A 360 3.97 10.34 12.45
N MET A 361 3.17 10.64 11.42
CA MET A 361 3.61 10.60 10.02
C MET A 361 4.55 11.76 9.68
N ALA A 362 4.31 12.96 10.22
CA ALA A 362 5.28 14.06 10.13
C ALA A 362 6.60 13.69 10.85
N ALA A 363 6.51 13.05 12.02
CA ALA A 363 7.69 12.59 12.77
C ALA A 363 8.45 11.46 12.04
N ASN A 364 7.78 10.60 11.28
CA ASN A 364 8.47 9.60 10.45
C ASN A 364 9.40 10.26 9.42
N TRP A 365 9.06 11.43 8.90
CA TRP A 365 9.88 12.12 7.90
C TRP A 365 10.86 13.12 8.51
N TRP A 366 10.43 13.95 9.47
CA TRP A 366 11.23 15.05 10.02
C TRP A 366 11.60 14.87 11.51
N GLY A 367 11.11 13.82 12.15
CA GLY A 367 11.25 13.61 13.59
C GLY A 367 10.38 14.56 14.41
N ILE A 368 10.45 14.42 15.73
CA ILE A 368 9.76 15.34 16.66
C ILE A 368 10.28 16.78 16.58
N VAL A 369 11.47 16.98 15.99
CA VAL A 369 12.04 18.30 15.67
C VAL A 369 11.17 19.06 14.67
N GLY A 370 10.48 18.34 13.79
CA GLY A 370 9.53 18.90 12.83
C GLY A 370 10.19 19.56 11.62
N GLU A 371 9.37 19.80 10.60
CA GLU A 371 9.82 20.24 9.28
C GLU A 371 10.56 21.58 9.32
N LYS A 372 10.01 22.60 10.02
CA LYS A 372 10.56 23.96 10.00
C LYS A 372 12.00 24.00 10.50
N LEU A 373 12.26 23.38 11.65
CA LEU A 373 13.60 23.36 12.22
C LEU A 373 14.54 22.45 11.41
N THR A 374 14.06 21.32 10.90
CA THR A 374 14.84 20.46 10.00
C THR A 374 15.23 21.17 8.70
N LYS A 375 14.37 22.03 8.14
CA LYS A 375 14.69 22.86 6.97
C LYS A 375 15.74 23.94 7.25
N ILE A 376 15.81 24.43 8.49
CA ILE A 376 16.77 25.49 8.90
C ILE A 376 18.12 24.90 9.32
N ALA A 377 18.09 23.90 10.20
CA ALA A 377 19.27 23.37 10.87
C ALA A 377 19.74 22.02 10.31
N GLY A 378 19.00 21.44 9.37
CA GLY A 378 19.22 20.08 8.90
C GLY A 378 18.86 19.03 9.96
N ARG A 379 19.38 17.81 9.76
CA ARG A 379 19.21 16.68 10.68
C ARG A 379 20.03 16.89 11.96
N LEU A 380 19.36 16.99 13.12
CA LEU A 380 20.02 17.26 14.41
C LEU A 380 20.64 16.00 15.06
N SER A 381 19.95 14.87 15.00
CA SER A 381 20.49 13.59 15.49
C SER A 381 21.00 12.75 14.34
N LYS A 382 22.26 12.31 14.39
CA LYS A 382 22.84 11.49 13.32
C LYS A 382 22.07 10.19 13.08
N THR A 383 21.64 9.50 14.14
CA THR A 383 21.09 8.13 14.04
C THR A 383 19.65 7.99 14.54
N SER A 384 19.12 8.93 15.32
CA SER A 384 17.77 8.76 15.90
C SER A 384 16.65 9.03 14.88
N GLU A 385 15.84 8.01 14.57
CA GLU A 385 14.62 8.21 13.78
C GLU A 385 13.53 8.98 14.53
N ILE A 386 13.53 8.95 15.86
CA ILE A 386 12.55 9.68 16.68
C ILE A 386 12.84 11.18 16.67
N ILE A 387 14.11 11.58 16.86
CA ILE A 387 14.48 12.99 16.96
C ILE A 387 14.40 13.69 15.60
N SER A 388 14.95 13.08 14.55
CA SER A 388 15.11 13.75 13.25
C SER A 388 14.48 13.03 12.05
N GLY A 389 13.66 12.00 12.29
CA GLY A 389 12.95 11.26 11.25
C GLY A 389 13.76 10.10 10.70
N ILE A 390 13.11 9.24 9.93
CA ILE A 390 13.73 8.07 9.29
C ILE A 390 14.76 8.48 8.24
N PRO A 391 14.53 9.49 7.37
CA PRO A 391 15.53 9.90 6.38
C PRO A 391 16.88 10.28 7.01
N GLY A 392 17.93 9.57 6.60
CA GLY A 392 19.30 9.73 7.12
C GLY A 392 19.55 9.13 8.51
N SER A 393 18.64 8.32 9.06
CA SER A 393 18.81 7.65 10.37
C SER A 393 19.67 6.37 10.36
N GLY A 394 20.09 5.91 9.18
CA GLY A 394 20.70 4.60 8.92
C GLY A 394 19.65 3.55 8.53
N ALA A 395 19.93 2.78 7.49
CA ALA A 395 19.07 1.68 7.07
C ALA A 395 19.15 0.51 8.07
N GLU A 396 17.99 -0.08 8.42
CA GLU A 396 17.88 -1.15 9.42
C GLU A 396 16.77 -2.13 9.07
N GLN A 397 17.02 -3.41 9.33
CA GLN A 397 16.14 -4.52 8.93
C GLN A 397 15.43 -5.20 10.11
N ASP A 398 15.73 -4.80 11.35
CA ASP A 398 15.09 -5.32 12.57
C ASP A 398 15.16 -6.87 12.70
N GLY A 399 16.29 -7.47 12.28
CA GLY A 399 16.54 -8.91 12.39
C GLY A 399 16.05 -9.77 11.21
N THR A 400 15.25 -9.21 10.30
CA THR A 400 14.64 -9.93 9.17
C THR A 400 14.96 -9.20 7.87
N PRO A 401 15.38 -9.85 6.76
CA PRO A 401 15.57 -9.18 5.48
C PRO A 401 14.33 -8.38 5.02
N TYR A 402 14.55 -7.29 4.30
CA TYR A 402 13.45 -6.48 3.79
C TYR A 402 12.69 -7.17 2.68
N SER A 403 11.38 -7.21 2.86
CA SER A 403 10.37 -7.57 1.86
C SER A 403 9.06 -6.91 2.25
N LEU A 404 8.17 -6.73 1.28
CA LEU A 404 6.76 -6.59 1.53
C LEU A 404 6.16 -7.97 1.81
N THR A 405 5.01 -8.00 2.46
CA THR A 405 4.46 -9.22 3.05
C THR A 405 3.10 -9.58 2.46
N GLU A 406 2.70 -10.84 2.58
CA GLU A 406 1.37 -11.30 2.15
C GLU A 406 0.24 -10.54 2.86
N GLU A 407 0.41 -10.27 4.16
CA GLU A 407 -0.55 -9.49 4.95
C GLU A 407 -0.61 -8.03 4.51
N PHE A 408 0.52 -7.47 4.06
CA PHE A 408 0.57 -6.12 3.49
C PHE A 408 -0.25 -6.04 2.20
N VAL A 409 -0.21 -7.07 1.35
CA VAL A 409 -1.06 -7.15 0.15
C VAL A 409 -2.54 -7.24 0.55
N SER A 410 -2.89 -8.10 1.50
CA SER A 410 -4.27 -8.28 1.99
C SER A 410 -4.89 -6.96 2.50
N VAL A 411 -4.17 -6.19 3.33
CA VAL A 411 -4.73 -4.95 3.91
C VAL A 411 -4.77 -3.77 2.93
N TYR A 412 -4.14 -3.89 1.75
CA TYR A 412 -4.20 -2.89 0.66
C TYR A 412 -5.26 -3.23 -0.41
N ARG A 413 -6.08 -4.26 -0.20
CA ARG A 413 -7.27 -4.54 -1.02
C ARG A 413 -8.37 -3.50 -0.75
N MET A 414 -8.20 -2.31 -1.32
CA MET A 414 -9.06 -1.14 -1.08
C MET A 414 -9.97 -0.82 -2.28
N HIS A 415 -10.42 -1.83 -3.02
CA HIS A 415 -11.20 -1.65 -4.25
C HIS A 415 -12.53 -0.90 -4.04
N SER A 416 -13.07 -0.89 -2.82
CA SER A 416 -14.22 -0.06 -2.42
C SER A 416 -14.05 1.43 -2.71
N LEU A 417 -12.80 1.92 -2.78
CA LEU A 417 -12.49 3.31 -3.09
C LEU A 417 -12.94 3.73 -4.50
N MET A 418 -13.07 2.78 -5.45
CA MET A 418 -13.45 3.11 -6.82
C MET A 418 -14.96 3.41 -6.93
N PRO A 419 -15.37 4.56 -7.50
CA PRO A 419 -16.78 4.88 -7.74
C PRO A 419 -17.32 4.12 -8.97
N GLU A 420 -18.64 4.12 -9.18
CA GLU A 420 -19.22 3.58 -10.43
C GLU A 420 -19.00 4.52 -11.62
N THR A 421 -19.04 5.82 -11.35
CA THR A 421 -18.99 6.92 -12.33
C THR A 421 -18.06 8.01 -11.83
N ILE A 422 -17.54 8.83 -12.74
CA ILE A 422 -16.78 10.05 -12.44
C ILE A 422 -17.45 11.21 -13.14
N ALA A 423 -17.74 12.28 -12.39
CA ALA A 423 -18.21 13.54 -12.95
C ALA A 423 -17.01 14.42 -13.31
N PHE A 424 -16.93 14.84 -14.57
CA PHE A 424 -15.86 15.67 -15.11
C PHE A 424 -16.28 17.12 -15.28
N PHE A 425 -15.39 18.03 -14.95
CA PHE A 425 -15.63 19.46 -14.91
C PHE A 425 -14.46 20.25 -15.49
N SER A 426 -14.74 21.43 -16.04
CA SER A 426 -13.67 22.37 -16.37
C SER A 426 -12.97 22.88 -15.11
N ALA A 427 -11.65 22.83 -15.09
CA ALA A 427 -10.81 23.41 -14.05
C ALA A 427 -10.76 24.94 -14.07
N VAL A 428 -11.28 25.58 -15.12
CA VAL A 428 -11.22 27.04 -15.28
C VAL A 428 -12.46 27.72 -14.72
N ASP A 429 -13.66 27.22 -15.04
CA ASP A 429 -14.93 27.84 -14.64
C ASP A 429 -15.87 26.91 -13.84
N GLY A 430 -15.51 25.63 -13.71
CA GLY A 430 -16.25 24.63 -12.96
C GLY A 430 -17.44 24.03 -13.70
N HIS A 431 -17.65 24.34 -14.99
CA HIS A 431 -18.77 23.78 -15.76
C HIS A 431 -18.67 22.24 -15.81
N HIS A 432 -19.78 21.55 -15.52
CA HIS A 432 -19.89 20.10 -15.69
C HIS A 432 -19.88 19.75 -17.17
N ALA A 433 -18.89 18.98 -17.60
CA ALA A 433 -18.73 18.58 -18.99
C ALA A 433 -19.46 17.26 -19.28
N THR A 434 -19.22 16.23 -18.46
CA THR A 434 -19.77 14.89 -18.66
C THR A 434 -19.66 14.06 -17.39
N THR A 435 -20.40 12.95 -17.31
CA THR A 435 -20.24 11.92 -16.28
C THR A 435 -20.05 10.58 -16.98
N ILE A 436 -18.93 9.91 -16.72
CA ILE A 436 -18.52 8.70 -17.44
C ILE A 436 -18.50 7.51 -16.46
N PRO A 437 -19.11 6.36 -16.79
CA PRO A 437 -18.91 5.12 -16.06
C PRO A 437 -17.42 4.75 -16.00
N VAL A 438 -16.91 4.40 -14.82
CA VAL A 438 -15.48 4.09 -14.65
C VAL A 438 -15.05 2.94 -15.55
N VAL A 439 -15.91 1.94 -15.77
CA VAL A 439 -15.65 0.82 -16.70
C VAL A 439 -15.31 1.29 -18.12
N ASP A 440 -15.91 2.41 -18.57
CA ASP A 440 -15.63 3.02 -19.87
C ASP A 440 -14.37 3.90 -19.87
N THR A 441 -13.62 3.91 -18.77
CA THR A 441 -12.31 4.55 -18.62
C THR A 441 -11.21 3.55 -18.26
N THR A 442 -11.43 2.25 -18.51
CA THR A 442 -10.47 1.17 -18.22
C THR A 442 -9.67 0.77 -19.46
N PHE A 443 -8.46 0.24 -19.24
CA PHE A 443 -7.58 -0.31 -20.27
C PHE A 443 -7.37 0.66 -21.44
N THR A 444 -7.68 0.24 -22.67
CA THR A 444 -7.52 1.03 -23.89
C THR A 444 -8.46 2.25 -23.94
N LYS A 445 -9.51 2.30 -23.11
CA LYS A 445 -10.40 3.46 -22.96
C LYS A 445 -9.97 4.45 -21.86
N SER A 446 -8.81 4.23 -21.23
CA SER A 446 -8.33 5.12 -20.16
C SER A 446 -8.14 6.58 -20.56
N GLN A 447 -8.03 6.87 -21.86
CA GLN A 447 -7.93 8.23 -22.40
C GLN A 447 -9.27 8.85 -22.82
N SER A 448 -10.40 8.15 -22.68
CA SER A 448 -11.71 8.65 -23.16
C SER A 448 -12.08 10.06 -22.70
N PRO A 449 -11.83 10.49 -21.44
CA PRO A 449 -12.08 11.87 -21.03
C PRO A 449 -11.30 12.91 -21.85
N PHE A 450 -10.08 12.58 -22.28
CA PHE A 450 -9.23 13.45 -23.11
C PHE A 450 -9.65 13.45 -24.57
N ASP A 451 -10.09 12.29 -25.08
CA ASP A 451 -10.65 12.17 -26.43
C ASP A 451 -11.94 13.01 -26.57
N ASP A 452 -12.68 13.19 -25.49
CA ASP A 452 -13.84 14.09 -25.37
C ASP A 452 -13.47 15.57 -25.16
N GLY A 453 -12.17 15.91 -25.20
CA GLY A 453 -11.67 17.28 -25.20
C GLY A 453 -11.30 17.85 -23.82
N LEU A 454 -11.29 17.05 -22.76
CA LEU A 454 -10.83 17.49 -21.44
C LEU A 454 -9.30 17.56 -21.38
N SER A 455 -8.78 18.54 -20.64
CA SER A 455 -7.35 18.65 -20.33
C SER A 455 -6.97 17.82 -19.10
N PHE A 456 -5.67 17.64 -18.85
CA PHE A 456 -5.22 17.04 -17.59
C PHE A 456 -5.65 17.89 -16.38
N ALA A 457 -5.64 19.21 -16.50
CA ALA A 457 -6.13 20.10 -15.45
C ALA A 457 -7.61 19.81 -15.11
N ASP A 458 -8.46 19.66 -16.13
CA ASP A 458 -9.89 19.34 -15.94
C ASP A 458 -10.07 17.99 -15.24
N VAL A 459 -9.32 16.96 -15.66
CA VAL A 459 -9.39 15.62 -15.06
C VAL A 459 -8.88 15.64 -13.61
N PHE A 460 -7.76 16.30 -13.31
CA PHE A 460 -7.25 16.43 -11.94
C PHE A 460 -8.18 17.24 -11.05
N TYR A 461 -8.76 18.34 -11.54
CA TYR A 461 -9.78 19.10 -10.82
C TYR A 461 -10.99 18.23 -10.48
N SER A 462 -11.47 17.47 -11.46
CA SER A 462 -12.59 16.53 -11.29
C SER A 462 -12.27 15.49 -10.20
N PHE A 463 -11.11 14.85 -10.27
CA PHE A 463 -10.63 13.92 -9.23
C PHE A 463 -10.48 14.58 -7.86
N GLY A 464 -10.17 15.87 -7.84
CA GLY A 464 -10.04 16.68 -6.62
C GLY A 464 -11.35 16.94 -5.88
N ILE A 465 -12.48 16.93 -6.58
CA ILE A 465 -13.81 17.23 -6.01
C ILE A 465 -14.77 16.04 -5.98
N ASN A 466 -14.48 14.96 -6.71
CA ASN A 466 -15.24 13.71 -6.64
C ASN A 466 -14.85 12.93 -5.38
N TYR A 467 -15.81 12.23 -4.76
CA TYR A 467 -15.58 11.34 -3.62
C TYR A 467 -15.22 9.93 -4.08
N PRO A 468 -14.24 9.27 -3.44
CA PRO A 468 -14.07 7.83 -3.55
C PRO A 468 -15.07 7.12 -2.61
N GLY A 469 -15.21 5.80 -2.75
CA GLY A 469 -16.05 5.01 -1.83
C GLY A 469 -15.36 4.72 -0.49
N ALA A 470 -16.12 4.65 0.60
CA ALA A 470 -15.62 4.20 1.90
C ALA A 470 -15.22 2.72 1.88
N ILE A 471 -14.13 2.39 2.58
CA ILE A 471 -13.64 1.00 2.72
C ILE A 471 -14.48 0.29 3.79
N THR A 472 -15.60 -0.27 3.37
CA THR A 472 -16.56 -0.95 4.25
C THR A 472 -17.31 -2.03 3.46
N ASN A 473 -18.12 -2.83 4.16
CA ASN A 473 -19.00 -3.80 3.54
C ASN A 473 -19.98 -3.11 2.58
N ASN A 474 -20.39 -3.84 1.55
CA ASN A 474 -21.40 -3.44 0.59
C ASN A 474 -21.03 -2.18 -0.19
N ASN A 475 -19.76 -2.05 -0.58
CA ASN A 475 -19.29 -0.87 -1.31
C ASN A 475 -18.26 -1.13 -2.42
N TYR A 476 -18.00 -2.39 -2.81
CA TYR A 476 -17.26 -2.69 -4.05
C TYR A 476 -18.12 -2.33 -5.27
N PRO A 477 -17.62 -1.49 -6.20
CA PRO A 477 -18.37 -1.16 -7.40
C PRO A 477 -18.70 -2.40 -8.22
N ASN A 478 -19.90 -2.44 -8.79
CA ASN A 478 -20.41 -3.63 -9.48
C ASN A 478 -19.63 -3.95 -10.76
N PHE A 479 -19.04 -2.96 -11.43
CA PHE A 479 -18.18 -3.24 -12.58
C PHE A 479 -16.92 -4.05 -12.22
N LEU A 480 -16.38 -3.91 -11.01
CA LEU A 480 -15.27 -4.75 -10.54
C LEU A 480 -15.70 -6.17 -10.20
N ARG A 481 -16.99 -6.39 -10.02
CA ARG A 481 -17.56 -7.72 -9.77
C ARG A 481 -17.87 -8.49 -11.05
N ASN A 482 -17.70 -7.84 -12.21
CA ASN A 482 -17.84 -8.40 -13.55
C ASN A 482 -16.80 -7.76 -14.48
N LEU A 483 -15.54 -7.70 -14.01
CA LEU A 483 -14.46 -7.02 -14.71
C LEU A 483 -13.96 -7.90 -15.85
N ARG A 484 -14.08 -7.40 -17.08
CA ARG A 484 -13.44 -8.00 -18.26
C ARG A 484 -12.07 -7.39 -18.43
N THR A 485 -11.05 -8.23 -18.52
CA THR A 485 -9.66 -7.83 -18.60
C THR A 485 -9.04 -8.23 -19.95
N PRO A 486 -7.95 -7.56 -20.39
CA PRO A 486 -7.32 -7.84 -21.69
C PRO A 486 -6.83 -9.28 -21.87
N ASP A 487 -6.52 -9.99 -20.79
CA ASP A 487 -6.14 -11.41 -20.80
C ASP A 487 -7.32 -12.38 -21.09
N GLY A 488 -8.51 -11.85 -21.39
CA GLY A 488 -9.70 -12.62 -21.74
C GLY A 488 -10.46 -13.21 -20.55
N GLN A 489 -10.00 -12.98 -19.31
CA GLN A 489 -10.73 -13.41 -18.12
C GLN A 489 -11.84 -12.43 -17.73
N VAL A 490 -12.85 -12.98 -17.07
CA VAL A 490 -13.87 -12.21 -16.36
C VAL A 490 -13.69 -12.46 -14.87
N ARG A 491 -13.60 -11.40 -14.07
CA ARG A 491 -13.29 -11.49 -12.65
C ARG A 491 -14.35 -10.81 -11.80
N ASP A 492 -14.72 -11.46 -10.70
CA ASP A 492 -15.33 -10.79 -9.57
C ASP A 492 -14.24 -10.49 -8.54
N LEU A 493 -13.81 -9.23 -8.45
CA LEU A 493 -12.73 -8.82 -7.56
C LEU A 493 -13.04 -9.09 -6.09
N GLY A 494 -14.31 -9.06 -5.66
CA GLY A 494 -14.67 -9.45 -4.28
C GLY A 494 -14.40 -10.93 -4.03
N THR A 495 -14.75 -11.79 -5.00
CA THR A 495 -14.47 -13.22 -4.92
C THR A 495 -12.96 -13.50 -4.97
N VAL A 496 -12.25 -12.83 -5.89
CA VAL A 496 -10.79 -12.94 -6.05
C VAL A 496 -10.09 -12.55 -4.75
N ASP A 497 -10.41 -11.41 -4.16
CA ASP A 497 -9.75 -10.90 -2.96
C ASP A 497 -9.87 -11.87 -1.77
N ILE A 498 -11.08 -12.39 -1.53
CA ILE A 498 -11.34 -13.39 -0.49
C ILE A 498 -10.55 -14.67 -0.76
N LEU A 499 -10.61 -15.16 -1.99
CA LEU A 499 -9.96 -16.40 -2.39
C LEU A 499 -8.44 -16.31 -2.29
N ARG A 500 -7.84 -15.17 -2.67
CA ARG A 500 -6.38 -14.96 -2.64
C ARG A 500 -5.83 -14.91 -1.23
N ASP A 501 -6.52 -14.27 -0.30
CA ASP A 501 -6.08 -14.25 1.09
C ASP A 501 -6.06 -15.67 1.68
N ARG A 502 -7.11 -16.45 1.41
CA ARG A 502 -7.17 -17.86 1.80
C ARG A 502 -6.07 -18.69 1.14
N GLU A 503 -5.98 -18.64 -0.20
CA GLU A 503 -5.02 -19.39 -1.02
C GLU A 503 -3.58 -19.21 -0.54
N ARG A 504 -3.23 -17.96 -0.20
CA ARG A 504 -1.88 -17.58 0.22
C ARG A 504 -1.67 -17.79 1.72
N GLY A 505 -2.61 -18.41 2.43
CA GLY A 505 -2.49 -18.71 3.85
C GLY A 505 -2.46 -17.47 4.74
N VAL A 506 -3.07 -16.35 4.33
CA VAL A 506 -3.27 -15.21 5.24
C VAL A 506 -4.27 -15.64 6.32
N PRO A 507 -3.97 -15.47 7.61
CA PRO A 507 -4.87 -15.89 8.68
C PRO A 507 -6.25 -15.21 8.60
N ARG A 508 -7.30 -15.95 8.97
CA ARG A 508 -8.66 -15.41 9.13
C ARG A 508 -8.69 -14.32 10.20
N TYR A 509 -9.72 -13.48 10.19
CA TYR A 509 -9.79 -12.23 10.95
C TYR A 509 -9.48 -12.35 12.45
N CYS A 510 -10.07 -13.35 13.13
CA CYS A 510 -9.86 -13.54 14.57
C CYS A 510 -8.40 -13.86 14.90
N GLU A 511 -7.74 -14.69 14.09
CA GLU A 511 -6.33 -15.04 14.28
C GLU A 511 -5.41 -13.89 13.87
N PHE A 512 -5.74 -13.21 12.77
CA PHE A 512 -5.06 -11.99 12.30
C PHE A 512 -5.00 -10.95 13.43
N ARG A 513 -6.11 -10.70 14.13
CA ARG A 513 -6.16 -9.78 15.29
C ARG A 513 -5.36 -10.27 16.49
N ARG A 514 -5.42 -11.57 16.79
CA ARG A 514 -4.65 -12.18 17.88
C ARG A 514 -3.15 -11.93 17.69
N MET A 515 -2.64 -12.14 16.49
CA MET A 515 -1.22 -11.92 16.15
C MET A 515 -0.78 -10.45 16.17
N LEU A 516 -1.75 -9.53 16.04
CA LEU A 516 -1.54 -8.08 16.12
C LEU A 516 -1.82 -7.50 17.51
N ARG A 517 -2.09 -8.37 18.50
CA ARG A 517 -2.30 -8.02 19.91
C ARG A 517 -3.52 -7.10 20.06
N LEU A 518 -4.48 -7.28 19.17
CA LEU A 518 -5.78 -6.65 19.24
C LEU A 518 -6.74 -7.56 20.03
N SER A 519 -7.79 -6.96 20.60
CA SER A 519 -8.89 -7.74 21.18
C SER A 519 -9.53 -8.59 20.08
N VAL A 520 -9.75 -9.88 20.35
CA VAL A 520 -10.46 -10.77 19.42
C VAL A 520 -11.95 -10.76 19.81
N PRO A 521 -12.86 -10.40 18.89
CA PRO A 521 -14.28 -10.41 19.22
C PRO A 521 -14.76 -11.84 19.51
N LYS A 522 -15.62 -11.98 20.52
CA LYS A 522 -16.21 -13.28 20.91
C LYS A 522 -17.55 -13.54 20.22
N THR A 523 -18.21 -12.50 19.75
CA THR A 523 -19.51 -12.57 19.08
C THR A 523 -19.50 -11.71 17.83
N PHE A 524 -20.39 -12.02 16.89
CA PHE A 524 -20.59 -11.19 15.70
C PHE A 524 -21.07 -9.78 16.06
N GLU A 525 -21.83 -9.60 17.16
CA GLU A 525 -22.22 -8.26 17.62
C GLU A 525 -21.03 -7.45 18.13
N GLU A 526 -20.05 -8.08 18.79
CA GLU A 526 -18.81 -7.41 19.20
C GLU A 526 -17.98 -7.01 17.98
N LEU A 527 -17.85 -7.90 16.98
CA LEU A 527 -17.16 -7.64 15.71
C LEU A 527 -17.70 -6.38 15.03
N THR A 528 -19.04 -6.24 14.97
CA THR A 528 -19.70 -5.15 14.24
C THR A 528 -19.93 -3.89 15.10
N GLY A 529 -19.38 -3.83 16.31
CA GLY A 529 -19.58 -2.71 17.23
C GLY A 529 -21.04 -2.49 17.65
N GLY A 530 -21.82 -3.56 17.71
CA GLY A 530 -23.24 -3.54 18.11
C GLY A 530 -24.23 -3.42 16.95
N ASN A 531 -23.78 -3.43 15.68
CA ASN A 531 -24.69 -3.51 14.55
C ASN A 531 -25.28 -4.93 14.43
N LYS A 532 -26.48 -5.10 15.00
CA LYS A 532 -27.18 -6.39 15.09
C LYS A 532 -27.60 -6.97 13.74
N VAL A 533 -27.91 -6.13 12.76
CA VAL A 533 -28.31 -6.60 11.42
C VAL A 533 -27.11 -7.23 10.72
N LEU A 534 -26.00 -6.50 10.64
CA LEU A 534 -24.77 -7.02 10.06
C LEU A 534 -24.24 -8.24 10.83
N ALA A 535 -24.34 -8.23 12.16
CA ALA A 535 -23.93 -9.36 12.99
C ALA A 535 -24.72 -10.63 12.66
N LYS A 536 -26.04 -10.51 12.46
CA LYS A 536 -26.90 -11.63 12.06
C LYS A 536 -26.54 -12.14 10.67
N GLU A 537 -26.35 -11.25 9.70
CA GLU A 537 -25.97 -11.63 8.33
C GLU A 537 -24.63 -12.37 8.30
N LEU A 538 -23.63 -11.87 9.04
CA LEU A 538 -22.33 -12.54 9.18
C LEU A 538 -22.47 -13.90 9.87
N ALA A 539 -23.24 -13.98 10.96
CA ALA A 539 -23.49 -15.25 11.64
C ALA A 539 -24.12 -16.28 10.69
N GLU A 540 -25.09 -15.88 9.88
CA GLU A 540 -25.69 -16.77 8.88
C GLU A 540 -24.70 -17.21 7.79
N ALA A 541 -23.90 -16.28 7.26
CA ALA A 541 -22.97 -16.58 6.17
C ALA A 541 -21.74 -17.41 6.61
N TYR A 542 -21.33 -17.28 7.87
CA TYR A 542 -20.18 -17.98 8.45
C TYR A 542 -20.60 -19.14 9.36
N ASN A 543 -21.81 -19.68 9.19
CA ASN A 543 -22.32 -20.84 9.94
C ASN A 543 -22.22 -20.70 11.46
N ASN A 544 -22.43 -19.47 11.94
CA ASN A 544 -22.31 -19.06 13.34
C ASN A 544 -20.92 -19.30 13.96
N ASP A 545 -19.89 -19.49 13.13
CA ASP A 545 -18.49 -19.64 13.55
C ASP A 545 -17.70 -18.38 13.18
N ILE A 546 -17.45 -17.54 14.19
CA ILE A 546 -16.68 -16.29 14.01
C ILE A 546 -15.21 -16.52 13.64
N SER A 547 -14.67 -17.72 13.87
CA SER A 547 -13.29 -18.06 13.51
C SER A 547 -13.09 -18.19 12.00
N LEU A 548 -14.17 -18.40 11.24
CA LEU A 548 -14.15 -18.51 9.78
C LEU A 548 -14.19 -17.15 9.06
N VAL A 549 -14.44 -16.05 9.77
CA VAL A 549 -14.55 -14.71 9.17
C VAL A 549 -13.26 -14.34 8.44
N ASP A 550 -13.36 -14.05 7.14
CA ASP A 550 -12.23 -13.62 6.31
C ASP A 550 -11.60 -12.33 6.85
N ALA A 551 -10.27 -12.22 6.77
CA ALA A 551 -9.55 -11.04 7.28
C ALA A 551 -10.07 -9.72 6.67
N LEU A 552 -10.32 -9.71 5.37
CA LEU A 552 -10.88 -8.58 4.64
C LEU A 552 -12.30 -8.23 5.11
N VAL A 553 -13.19 -9.21 5.16
CA VAL A 553 -14.60 -9.02 5.56
C VAL A 553 -14.71 -8.57 7.01
N GLY A 554 -13.96 -9.20 7.92
CA GLY A 554 -13.89 -8.78 9.31
C GLY A 554 -13.36 -7.35 9.45
N SER A 555 -12.33 -6.99 8.69
CA SER A 555 -11.80 -5.62 8.66
C SER A 555 -12.78 -4.59 8.10
N HIS A 556 -13.63 -4.96 7.14
CA HIS A 556 -14.69 -4.09 6.63
C HIS A 556 -15.92 -4.00 7.55
N SER A 557 -16.07 -4.97 8.46
CA SER A 557 -17.16 -5.08 9.41
C SER A 557 -16.89 -4.38 10.74
N GLU A 558 -15.61 -4.12 11.08
CA GLU A 558 -15.27 -3.45 12.33
C GLU A 558 -15.58 -1.94 12.30
N PRO A 559 -15.96 -1.35 13.45
CA PRO A 559 -16.08 0.10 13.56
C PRO A 559 -14.74 0.78 13.33
N VAL A 560 -14.71 1.74 12.41
CA VAL A 560 -13.51 2.56 12.15
C VAL A 560 -13.30 3.60 13.25
N ILE A 561 -12.03 3.84 13.60
CA ILE A 561 -11.65 4.93 14.50
C ILE A 561 -12.04 6.27 13.84
N PRO A 562 -12.60 7.25 14.57
CA PRO A 562 -12.90 8.55 13.98
C PRO A 562 -11.69 9.17 13.27
N GLY A 563 -11.89 9.50 11.99
CA GLY A 563 -10.85 10.02 11.09
C GLY A 563 -10.08 8.94 10.31
N PHE A 564 -10.27 7.66 10.59
CA PHE A 564 -9.67 6.58 9.79
C PHE A 564 -10.56 6.22 8.59
N GLY A 565 -9.94 6.02 7.44
CA GLY A 565 -10.58 5.51 6.23
C GLY A 565 -10.64 3.98 6.18
N PHE A 566 -9.97 3.27 7.10
CA PHE A 566 -9.99 1.82 7.20
C PHE A 566 -9.76 1.34 8.64
N SER A 567 -9.85 0.03 8.80
CA SER A 567 -9.86 -0.73 10.05
C SER A 567 -8.58 -0.54 10.90
N GLU A 568 -8.70 -0.56 12.24
CA GLU A 568 -7.55 -0.66 13.15
C GLU A 568 -6.73 -1.94 12.86
N THR A 569 -7.40 -3.03 12.48
CA THR A 569 -6.73 -4.28 12.09
C THR A 569 -5.75 -4.07 10.93
N ALA A 570 -6.20 -3.43 9.84
CA ALA A 570 -5.37 -3.07 8.69
C ALA A 570 -4.29 -2.06 9.07
N PHE A 571 -4.62 -1.09 9.94
CA PHE A 571 -3.70 -0.09 10.42
C PHE A 571 -2.48 -0.67 11.17
N ARG A 572 -2.63 -1.78 11.92
CA ARG A 572 -1.49 -2.43 12.60
C ARG A 572 -0.45 -3.00 11.64
N ILE A 573 -0.86 -3.47 10.46
CA ILE A 573 0.10 -3.83 9.41
C ILE A 573 0.69 -2.57 8.79
N PHE A 574 -0.14 -1.55 8.54
CA PHE A 574 0.30 -0.27 7.96
C PHE A 574 1.40 0.41 8.78
N ILE A 575 1.23 0.55 10.11
CA ILE A 575 2.20 1.24 10.97
C ILE A 575 3.59 0.58 10.93
N LEU A 576 3.61 -0.75 10.87
CA LEU A 576 4.84 -1.54 10.75
C LEU A 576 5.46 -1.35 9.36
N MET A 577 4.69 -1.69 8.31
CA MET A 577 5.23 -1.80 6.96
C MET A 577 5.51 -0.43 6.32
N ALA A 578 4.69 0.59 6.55
CA ALA A 578 4.94 1.94 6.00
C ALA A 578 6.25 2.53 6.52
N SER A 579 6.54 2.37 7.81
CA SER A 579 7.81 2.82 8.39
C SER A 579 8.97 1.97 7.88
N ARG A 580 8.76 0.66 7.72
CA ARG A 580 9.77 -0.29 7.23
C ARG A 580 10.20 0.01 5.79
N ARG A 581 9.29 0.35 4.88
CA ARG A 581 9.64 0.75 3.49
C ARG A 581 10.67 1.87 3.43
N LEU A 582 10.57 2.84 4.36
CA LEU A 582 11.55 3.93 4.47
C LEU A 582 12.82 3.50 5.21
N LYS A 583 12.65 2.82 6.35
CA LYS A 583 13.75 2.48 7.28
C LYS A 583 14.70 1.42 6.71
N SER A 584 14.22 0.58 5.80
CA SER A 584 15.01 -0.48 5.18
C SER A 584 15.80 -0.01 3.95
N ASP A 585 15.45 1.13 3.36
CA ASP A 585 16.01 1.61 2.09
C ASP A 585 17.27 2.47 2.31
N ARG A 586 18.42 2.05 1.75
CA ARG A 586 19.69 2.79 1.85
C ARG A 586 19.59 4.21 1.30
N PHE A 587 18.82 4.43 0.23
CA PHE A 587 18.75 5.74 -0.41
C PHE A 587 17.90 6.75 0.39
N ILE A 588 17.04 6.28 1.31
CA ILE A 588 16.22 7.14 2.17
C ILE A 588 16.76 7.12 3.60
N ALA A 589 16.83 5.96 4.24
CA ALA A 589 17.28 5.88 5.62
C ALA A 589 18.80 6.10 5.74
N GLY A 590 19.61 5.66 4.78
CA GLY A 590 21.07 5.81 4.84
C GLY A 590 21.57 7.14 4.26
N GLU A 591 21.60 7.22 2.93
CA GLU A 591 22.31 8.22 2.14
C GLU A 591 21.43 9.43 1.79
N TRP A 592 20.73 9.96 2.80
CA TRP A 592 19.86 11.12 2.65
C TRP A 592 20.63 12.44 2.71
N ASN A 593 21.30 12.79 1.61
CA ASN A 593 22.15 13.97 1.54
C ASN A 593 22.31 14.53 0.11
N GLU A 594 22.92 15.71 0.00
CA GLU A 594 23.18 16.38 -1.29
C GLU A 594 24.19 15.65 -2.17
N GLU A 595 25.10 14.82 -1.62
CA GLU A 595 26.03 14.03 -2.42
C GLU A 595 25.28 12.94 -3.20
N MET A 596 24.34 12.27 -2.55
CA MET A 596 23.51 11.24 -3.16
C MET A 596 22.50 11.81 -4.15
N TYR A 597 21.79 12.87 -3.77
CA TYR A 597 20.66 13.41 -4.55
C TYR A 597 21.02 14.60 -5.45
N THR A 598 22.26 15.10 -5.39
CA THR A 598 22.65 16.46 -5.81
C THR A 598 22.01 17.55 -4.95
N LYS A 599 22.61 18.74 -4.93
CA LYS A 599 22.01 19.91 -4.26
C LYS A 599 20.65 20.28 -4.85
N VAL A 600 20.50 20.17 -6.16
CA VAL A 600 19.27 20.49 -6.91
C VAL A 600 18.18 19.48 -6.57
N GLY A 601 18.48 18.20 -6.72
CA GLY A 601 17.55 17.11 -6.45
C GLY A 601 17.15 17.03 -4.98
N PHE A 602 18.09 17.20 -4.05
CA PHE A 602 17.78 17.20 -2.61
C PHE A 602 16.83 18.34 -2.23
N LYS A 603 17.09 19.56 -2.73
CA LYS A 603 16.19 20.71 -2.56
C LYS A 603 14.82 20.49 -3.21
N TRP A 604 14.78 19.81 -4.35
CA TRP A 604 13.54 19.47 -5.03
C TRP A 604 12.63 18.64 -4.12
N VAL A 605 13.15 17.56 -3.51
CA VAL A 605 12.37 16.72 -2.58
C VAL A 605 12.01 17.47 -1.30
N GLN A 606 12.92 18.27 -0.74
CA GLN A 606 12.64 18.99 0.51
C GLN A 606 11.54 20.03 0.37
N ASN A 607 11.43 20.68 -0.79
CA ASN A 607 10.56 21.83 -0.98
C ASN A 607 9.32 21.57 -1.84
N SER A 608 9.17 20.37 -2.39
CA SER A 608 7.98 19.98 -3.15
C SER A 608 7.09 19.04 -2.35
N GLY A 609 5.78 19.20 -2.54
CA GLY A 609 4.72 18.22 -2.26
C GLY A 609 3.81 18.06 -3.48
N MET A 610 2.71 17.33 -3.35
CA MET A 610 1.84 17.03 -4.50
C MET A 610 1.17 18.28 -5.08
N LYS A 611 0.90 19.29 -4.23
CA LYS A 611 0.43 20.61 -4.67
C LYS A 611 1.42 21.30 -5.61
N ASP A 612 2.72 21.20 -5.31
CA ASP A 612 3.77 21.79 -6.14
C ASP A 612 3.93 21.02 -7.46
N VAL A 613 3.83 19.69 -7.43
CA VAL A 613 3.85 18.86 -8.65
C VAL A 613 2.70 19.22 -9.58
N LEU A 614 1.46 19.20 -9.07
CA LEU A 614 0.28 19.59 -9.85
C LEU A 614 0.39 21.02 -10.38
N GLY A 615 0.77 21.98 -9.53
CA GLY A 615 0.91 23.37 -9.93
C GLY A 615 2.07 23.64 -10.90
N ARG A 616 3.09 22.78 -10.95
CA ARG A 616 4.20 22.88 -11.91
C ARG A 616 3.75 22.51 -13.32
N HIS A 617 2.99 21.43 -13.43
CA HIS A 617 2.59 20.85 -14.72
C HIS A 617 1.24 21.35 -15.23
N PHE A 618 0.33 21.72 -14.33
CA PHE A 618 -1.01 22.23 -14.64
C PHE A 618 -1.28 23.54 -13.88
N PRO A 619 -0.71 24.67 -14.32
CA PRO A 619 -0.81 25.96 -13.63
C PRO A 619 -2.24 26.44 -13.35
N GLU A 620 -3.22 26.01 -14.14
CA GLU A 620 -4.65 26.26 -13.98
C GLU A 620 -5.16 25.80 -12.61
N LEU A 621 -4.56 24.77 -12.03
CA LEU A 621 -4.96 24.22 -10.73
C LEU A 621 -4.46 25.05 -9.55
N ARG A 622 -3.53 26.00 -9.74
CA ARG A 622 -2.89 26.73 -8.64
C ARG A 622 -3.88 27.48 -7.76
N GLU A 623 -4.88 28.13 -8.38
CA GLU A 623 -5.90 28.87 -7.62
C GLU A 623 -6.80 27.94 -6.83
N THR A 624 -7.31 26.86 -7.43
CA THR A 624 -8.11 25.84 -6.73
C THR A 624 -7.33 25.21 -5.56
N LEU A 625 -6.05 24.92 -5.76
CA LEU A 625 -5.22 24.28 -4.75
C LEU A 625 -4.75 25.25 -3.66
N LYS A 626 -4.92 26.57 -3.84
CA LYS A 626 -4.38 27.59 -2.92
C LYS A 626 -4.85 27.39 -1.49
N ALA A 627 -6.14 27.13 -1.29
CA ALA A 627 -6.76 26.88 0.01
C ALA A 627 -6.59 25.43 0.51
N SER A 628 -6.23 24.49 -0.37
CA SER A 628 -6.03 23.09 0.00
C SER A 628 -4.83 22.94 0.94
N LYS A 629 -5.10 22.38 2.12
CA LYS A 629 -4.08 22.00 3.11
C LYS A 629 -3.46 20.63 2.82
N ASN A 630 -4.21 19.77 2.14
CA ASN A 630 -3.80 18.44 1.75
C ASN A 630 -4.55 18.10 0.46
N VAL A 631 -3.82 17.81 -0.61
CA VAL A 631 -4.41 17.63 -1.94
C VAL A 631 -5.25 16.35 -2.08
N PHE A 632 -5.18 15.43 -1.12
CA PHE A 632 -5.99 14.21 -1.10
C PHE A 632 -7.29 14.38 -0.32
N ALA A 633 -7.50 15.53 0.33
CA ALA A 633 -8.80 15.93 0.85
C ALA A 633 -9.62 16.62 -0.25
N PRO A 634 -10.97 16.65 -0.15
CA PRO A 634 -11.84 17.33 -1.12
C PRO A 634 -11.41 18.78 -1.38
N TRP A 635 -11.28 19.15 -2.65
CA TRP A 635 -10.94 20.50 -3.06
C TRP A 635 -12.17 21.41 -2.99
N GLU A 636 -11.94 22.72 -2.88
CA GLU A 636 -13.03 23.67 -2.97
C GLU A 636 -13.61 23.66 -4.39
N MET A 637 -14.89 23.35 -4.49
CA MET A 637 -15.62 23.42 -5.75
C MET A 637 -15.71 24.87 -6.24
N GLN A 638 -15.44 25.06 -7.53
CA GLN A 638 -15.77 26.29 -8.24
C GLN A 638 -17.28 26.53 -8.29
N ALA A 639 -17.66 27.78 -8.58
CA ALA A 639 -19.05 28.21 -8.50
C ALA A 639 -20.00 27.35 -9.34
N LYS A 640 -19.68 27.11 -10.62
CA LYS A 640 -20.53 26.29 -11.51
C LYS A 640 -20.52 24.81 -11.13
N SER A 641 -19.45 24.29 -10.53
CA SER A 641 -19.40 22.88 -10.11
C SER A 641 -20.43 22.57 -9.02
N LYS A 642 -20.77 23.57 -8.18
CA LYS A 642 -21.80 23.45 -7.14
C LYS A 642 -23.23 23.29 -7.69
N GLU A 643 -23.45 23.59 -8.96
CA GLU A 643 -24.74 23.41 -9.63
C GLU A 643 -25.03 21.93 -9.87
N TYR A 644 -23.99 21.11 -10.06
CA TYR A 644 -24.11 19.65 -10.21
C TYR A 644 -24.58 18.99 -8.91
N LYS A 645 -25.57 18.10 -9.00
CA LYS A 645 -26.22 17.42 -7.86
C LYS A 645 -26.01 15.91 -7.85
N GLY A 646 -25.13 15.39 -8.71
CA GLY A 646 -24.79 13.97 -8.72
C GLY A 646 -24.09 13.55 -7.42
N VAL A 647 -24.20 12.26 -7.13
CA VAL A 647 -23.68 11.63 -5.91
C VAL A 647 -22.15 11.73 -5.84
N GLU A 648 -21.49 11.81 -7.00
CA GLU A 648 -20.05 11.87 -7.15
C GLU A 648 -19.41 13.00 -6.35
N THR A 649 -20.09 14.16 -6.21
CA THR A 649 -19.57 15.34 -5.50
C THR A 649 -20.46 15.82 -4.35
N ASN A 650 -21.59 15.15 -4.09
CA ASN A 650 -22.60 15.60 -3.10
C ASN A 650 -23.10 14.49 -2.15
N ALA A 651 -22.46 13.32 -2.14
CA ALA A 651 -22.87 12.17 -1.34
C ALA A 651 -22.80 12.36 0.18
#